data_AF-A0A150SMD1-F1
#
_entry.id   AF-A0A150SMD1-F1
#
_cell.length_a   1.000
_cell.length_b   1.000
_cell.length_c   1.000
_cell.angle_alpha   90.00
_cell.angle_beta   90.00
_cell.angle_gamma   90.00
#
_symmetry.space_group_name_H-M   'P 1'
#
loop_
_entity.id
_entity.type
_entity.pdbx_description
1 polymer ?
#
loop_
_entity_poly.entity_id
_entity_poly.type
_entity_poly.pdbx_seq_one_letter_code
_entity_poly.pdbx_strand_id
1 'polypeptide(L)'
;MRRSKGLTPCRRRAPAFQKLVASITAMAIAMPSFAWAGTPYSLSWINTQASTSCEASGLVENGDPFFSVNDTPLPTYEVPGTVMDHGDGSRSFRAEAGFDSVLLRTGTNDFYFHVQNSAGEDWCTDAHELVSLVSVPLGLNKPLFDVRRRGAKFSGNAEVDLSLTEINPVLARDIVILETALARLLEELVRNAARIADLRARMDLLQQLDTELHDLVKRPLDEISRTDLDAILDRYKDVVDAETRAAMDQLVDDLKQSVTDLEDELASLIDNFGAQADEVADLATQAARDEGWDPDDPSNYALGESDVPWVEVPDISEAEGAFDEGRDPYAAYADAVIAALEADVSGGVVVARADFVGNVRAWRANEAALERAILARSGVSLAETNAFLKEQNRVTAYVRRYMDASDWFVDTPVPADLRAQVDTVLKPRFDALADLMKDSLNQWTGEGLDLEQTQLYETISAFAGAMSTVGEGFEAYGEIMQTLVHATTRIGVGFVPVVGPALDLCEAVTGKAFCLPSGQELSDEERIFSGVGFGLGAIGPMWRGVTSSGLRPAAIRVAGEIAEIEEAFAQILKTNRVRGYKNLTGAMTTKPVNIFEKKAAKFLVDDGRSLVGVGDDGVRTVLGIPKESPTGTIEGKAPDFLSVSSGHKLILSEAKGGTIDVFEVRNQLTNAMEAVKKKGLAGDVERVELIMEQGAEFKPDKFIVKDGYLFDTDKGKTVTLKGFSTFIMVIRL
;
A
#
# COMPACT_ATOMS: atom_id res chain seq x y z
N MET A 1 15.54 38.73 34.27
CA MET A 1 16.98 38.59 33.94
C MET A 1 17.15 37.43 32.97
N ARG A 2 17.98 37.64 31.93
CA ARG A 2 18.47 36.71 30.89
C ARG A 2 17.49 36.16 29.82
N ARG A 3 17.65 36.76 28.63
CA ARG A 3 17.20 36.37 27.28
C ARG A 3 17.79 35.03 26.84
N SER A 4 17.03 34.29 26.03
CA SER A 4 17.55 33.47 24.92
C SER A 4 16.49 33.43 23.80
N LYS A 5 16.91 33.79 22.59
CA LYS A 5 16.17 33.74 21.32
C LYS A 5 16.71 32.55 20.50
N GLY A 6 15.83 31.91 19.73
CA GLY A 6 16.19 30.96 18.65
C GLY A 6 15.54 29.59 18.87
N LEU A 7 15.04 28.85 17.89
CA LEU A 7 15.18 28.91 16.43
C LEU A 7 14.01 28.16 15.78
N THR A 8 13.48 28.71 14.70
CA THR A 8 12.55 28.09 13.76
C THR A 8 13.29 27.12 12.83
N PRO A 9 12.81 25.89 12.55
CA PRO A 9 13.34 25.10 11.44
C PRO A 9 12.60 25.43 10.15
N CYS A 10 13.31 26.15 9.28
CA CYS A 10 12.87 26.57 7.96
C CYS A 10 13.07 25.41 6.94
N ARG A 11 12.02 24.65 6.61
CA ARG A 11 12.07 23.65 5.52
C ARG A 11 11.69 24.30 4.18
N ARG A 12 12.56 25.17 3.68
CA ARG A 12 12.58 25.67 2.29
C ARG A 12 14.03 25.85 1.85
N ARG A 13 14.73 24.77 1.46
CA ARG A 13 16.07 24.88 0.85
C ARG A 13 16.36 23.79 -0.17
N ALA A 14 15.55 23.72 -1.22
CA ALA A 14 15.97 23.13 -2.50
C ALA A 14 16.03 24.21 -3.60
N PRO A 15 15.00 25.05 -3.82
CA PRO A 15 15.07 26.06 -4.88
C PRO A 15 15.94 27.27 -4.52
N ALA A 16 16.17 27.52 -3.22
CA ALA A 16 17.03 28.63 -2.77
C ALA A 16 18.52 28.33 -2.97
N PHE A 17 18.94 27.06 -2.88
CA PHE A 17 20.34 26.67 -3.04
C PHE A 17 20.74 26.61 -4.53
N GLN A 18 19.84 26.10 -5.40
CA GLN A 18 20.02 26.21 -6.85
C GLN A 18 19.98 27.66 -7.33
N LYS A 19 19.11 28.51 -6.76
CA LYS A 19 19.13 29.95 -7.08
C LYS A 19 20.36 30.66 -6.53
N LEU A 20 20.89 30.30 -5.36
CA LEU A 20 22.12 30.89 -4.81
C LEU A 20 23.34 30.49 -5.62
N VAL A 21 23.47 29.21 -6.00
CA VAL A 21 24.54 28.72 -6.88
C VAL A 21 24.43 29.37 -8.25
N ALA A 22 23.24 29.38 -8.87
CA ALA A 22 23.03 30.07 -10.15
C ALA A 22 23.26 31.58 -10.07
N SER A 23 22.98 32.23 -8.93
CA SER A 23 23.23 33.66 -8.73
C SER A 23 24.71 33.97 -8.49
N ILE A 24 25.46 33.08 -7.85
CA ILE A 24 26.92 33.20 -7.69
C ILE A 24 27.61 32.92 -9.02
N THR A 25 27.16 31.93 -9.80
CA THR A 25 27.67 31.67 -11.15
C THR A 25 27.30 32.80 -12.11
N ALA A 26 26.09 33.38 -12.02
CA ALA A 26 25.70 34.53 -12.83
C ALA A 26 26.40 35.84 -12.39
N MET A 27 26.68 36.05 -11.10
CA MET A 27 27.49 37.19 -10.64
C MET A 27 28.96 37.07 -11.04
N ALA A 28 29.51 35.85 -11.12
CA ALA A 28 30.87 35.62 -11.62
C ALA A 28 30.97 35.87 -13.15
N ILE A 29 29.86 35.72 -13.89
CA ILE A 29 29.82 35.92 -15.35
C ILE A 29 29.41 37.36 -15.73
N ALA A 30 28.78 38.12 -14.83
CA ALA A 30 28.20 39.44 -15.13
C ALA A 30 28.91 40.64 -14.47
N MET A 31 30.16 40.50 -14.02
CA MET A 31 30.98 41.69 -13.72
C MET A 31 31.63 42.20 -15.02
N PRO A 32 31.40 43.48 -15.39
CA PRO A 32 32.03 44.05 -16.58
C PRO A 32 33.55 43.98 -16.42
N SER A 33 34.21 43.48 -17.46
CA SER A 33 35.65 43.32 -17.60
C SER A 33 36.35 44.69 -17.62
N PHE A 34 36.37 45.40 -16.50
CA PHE A 34 37.28 46.51 -16.29
C PHE A 34 38.58 45.95 -15.70
N ALA A 35 39.58 45.83 -16.57
CA ALA A 35 41.01 45.89 -16.28
C ALA A 35 41.52 45.08 -15.08
N TRP A 36 41.72 43.78 -15.28
CA TRP A 36 42.88 43.12 -14.65
C TRP A 36 44.05 43.37 -15.61
N ALA A 37 44.79 44.45 -15.41
CA ALA A 37 46.15 44.51 -15.94
C ALA A 37 46.87 43.30 -15.34
N GLY A 38 47.40 42.42 -16.18
CA GLY A 38 48.09 41.25 -15.67
C GLY A 38 49.39 41.66 -14.98
N THR A 39 50.01 40.71 -14.31
CA THR A 39 51.22 40.98 -13.53
C THR A 39 52.31 41.50 -14.48
N PRO A 40 52.93 42.67 -14.23
CA PRO A 40 53.93 43.20 -15.13
C PRO A 40 55.25 42.41 -15.01
N TYR A 41 55.86 42.14 -16.16
CA TYR A 41 57.19 41.56 -16.34
C TYR A 41 58.06 42.48 -17.17
N SER A 42 59.36 42.32 -17.05
CA SER A 42 60.32 42.87 -18.00
C SER A 42 61.46 41.89 -18.25
N LEU A 43 61.99 41.93 -19.47
CA LEU A 43 63.28 41.35 -19.80
C LEU A 43 64.33 42.42 -19.54
N SER A 44 65.07 42.28 -18.45
CA SER A 44 66.15 43.19 -18.09
C SER A 44 67.44 42.71 -18.74
N TRP A 45 67.96 43.53 -19.64
CA TRP A 45 69.17 43.26 -20.38
C TRP A 45 70.29 44.21 -19.93
N ILE A 46 71.37 43.64 -19.43
CA ILE A 46 72.62 44.34 -19.16
C ILE A 46 73.61 43.93 -20.25
N ASN A 47 74.09 44.91 -20.99
CA ASN A 47 75.14 44.74 -21.99
C ASN A 47 76.41 45.42 -21.47
N THR A 48 77.53 44.70 -21.48
CA THR A 48 78.85 45.25 -21.12
C THR A 48 79.80 45.09 -22.29
N GLN A 49 80.23 46.20 -22.88
CA GLN A 49 81.23 46.23 -23.95
C GLN A 49 82.64 46.34 -23.34
N ALA A 50 83.55 45.44 -23.73
CA ALA A 50 84.94 45.53 -23.33
C ALA A 50 85.63 46.75 -23.96
N SER A 51 86.74 47.22 -23.37
CA SER A 51 87.53 48.34 -23.91
C SER A 51 88.12 48.09 -25.31
N THR A 52 88.17 46.82 -25.73
CA THR A 52 88.59 46.37 -27.06
C THR A 52 87.46 46.35 -28.10
N SER A 53 86.20 46.58 -27.69
CA SER A 53 85.06 46.69 -28.58
C SER A 53 85.05 48.06 -29.27
N CYS A 54 84.68 48.12 -30.54
CA CYS A 54 84.50 49.39 -31.25
C CYS A 54 83.04 49.86 -31.28
N GLU A 55 82.11 49.04 -30.79
CA GLU A 55 80.70 49.42 -30.64
C GLU A 55 80.49 50.26 -29.39
N ALA A 56 79.58 51.22 -29.48
CA ALA A 56 79.10 51.94 -28.31
C ALA A 56 78.22 51.00 -27.45
N SER A 57 78.27 51.17 -26.13
CA SER A 57 77.33 50.52 -25.21
C SER A 57 75.98 51.27 -25.29
N GLY A 58 75.04 50.77 -26.10
CA GLY A 58 73.69 51.30 -26.20
C GLY A 58 72.84 50.58 -27.27
N LEU A 59 71.56 50.91 -27.33
CA LEU A 59 70.67 50.54 -28.44
C LEU A 59 70.88 51.51 -29.61
N VAL A 60 70.87 50.97 -30.82
CA VAL A 60 70.91 51.78 -32.05
C VAL A 60 69.61 52.57 -32.19
N GLU A 61 68.48 51.92 -31.95
CA GLU A 61 67.15 52.52 -31.96
C GLU A 61 66.31 51.96 -30.80
N ASN A 62 65.65 52.87 -30.06
CA ASN A 62 64.73 52.50 -29.00
C ASN A 62 63.42 52.00 -29.61
N GLY A 63 62.93 50.84 -29.13
CA GLY A 63 61.71 50.20 -29.61
C GLY A 63 61.95 49.00 -30.52
N ASP A 64 63.20 48.74 -30.92
CA ASP A 64 63.55 47.56 -31.70
C ASP A 64 63.29 46.26 -30.89
N PRO A 65 62.76 45.20 -31.52
CA PRO A 65 62.39 43.97 -30.82
C PRO A 65 63.57 42.99 -30.73
N PHE A 66 64.47 43.23 -29.77
CA PHE A 66 65.56 42.31 -29.44
C PHE A 66 65.09 41.00 -28.77
N PHE A 67 63.86 41.02 -28.22
CA PHE A 67 63.27 39.89 -27.52
C PHE A 67 61.94 39.47 -28.13
N SER A 68 61.60 38.19 -27.96
CA SER A 68 60.21 37.75 -28.09
C SER A 68 59.84 36.74 -27.00
N VAL A 69 58.60 36.78 -26.55
CA VAL A 69 58.04 35.84 -25.56
C VAL A 69 56.90 35.08 -26.22
N ASN A 70 56.99 33.74 -26.28
CA ASN A 70 56.02 32.88 -26.95
C ASN A 70 55.65 33.43 -28.34
N ASP A 71 56.67 33.67 -29.17
CA ASP A 71 56.59 34.25 -30.52
C ASP A 71 56.08 35.70 -30.62
N THR A 72 55.84 36.38 -29.50
CA THR A 72 55.42 37.78 -29.50
C THR A 72 56.63 38.71 -29.35
N PRO A 73 57.01 39.49 -30.37
CA PRO A 73 58.14 40.41 -30.29
C PRO A 73 57.86 41.55 -29.31
N LEU A 74 58.87 41.92 -28.51
CA LEU A 74 58.75 42.94 -27.48
C LEU A 74 59.65 44.14 -27.77
N PRO A 75 59.11 45.37 -27.80
CA PRO A 75 59.92 46.57 -27.99
C PRO A 75 60.85 46.77 -26.79
N THR A 76 62.12 47.03 -27.09
CA THR A 76 63.17 47.18 -26.07
C THR A 76 63.62 48.62 -25.95
N TYR A 77 63.75 49.12 -24.73
CA TYR A 77 64.10 50.52 -24.46
C TYR A 77 65.27 50.61 -23.49
N GLU A 78 66.20 51.55 -23.72
CA GLU A 78 67.24 51.86 -22.76
C GLU A 78 66.66 52.41 -21.46
N VAL A 79 67.23 52.01 -20.33
CA VAL A 79 66.89 52.55 -19.01
C VAL A 79 67.76 53.79 -18.75
N PRO A 80 67.17 55.00 -18.59
CA PRO A 80 67.94 56.23 -18.41
C PRO A 80 68.87 56.18 -17.20
N GLY A 81 70.10 56.70 -17.37
CA GLY A 81 71.07 56.84 -16.27
C GLY A 81 71.77 55.55 -15.82
N THR A 82 71.64 54.46 -16.59
CA THR A 82 72.25 53.15 -16.25
C THR A 82 73.60 52.91 -16.90
N VAL A 83 74.13 53.87 -17.64
CA VAL A 83 75.43 53.75 -18.29
C VAL A 83 76.55 53.92 -17.27
N MET A 84 77.47 52.95 -17.23
CA MET A 84 78.58 52.92 -16.28
C MET A 84 79.89 52.64 -17.00
N ASP A 85 80.89 53.48 -16.73
CA ASP A 85 82.28 53.24 -17.14
C ASP A 85 83.03 52.52 -16.02
N HIS A 86 83.72 51.44 -16.36
CA HIS A 86 84.46 50.61 -15.41
C HIS A 86 85.96 50.91 -15.45
N GLY A 87 86.68 50.60 -14.36
CA GLY A 87 88.10 50.90 -14.23
C GLY A 87 89.03 50.16 -15.20
N ASP A 88 88.52 49.13 -15.88
CA ASP A 88 89.21 48.38 -16.95
C ASP A 88 88.93 48.95 -18.37
N GLY A 89 88.21 50.06 -18.44
CA GLY A 89 87.81 50.72 -19.67
C GLY A 89 86.60 50.08 -20.37
N SER A 90 85.99 49.04 -19.78
CA SER A 90 84.71 48.51 -20.27
C SER A 90 83.56 49.46 -19.91
N ARG A 91 82.47 49.38 -20.67
CA ARG A 91 81.28 50.22 -20.46
C ARG A 91 80.02 49.37 -20.51
N SER A 92 79.15 49.53 -19.52
CA SER A 92 77.88 48.80 -19.45
C SER A 92 76.67 49.71 -19.56
N PHE A 93 75.58 49.22 -20.14
CA PHE A 93 74.27 49.85 -20.10
C PHE A 93 73.16 48.83 -19.79
N ARG A 94 71.98 49.33 -19.42
CA ARG A 94 70.79 48.50 -19.20
C ARG A 94 69.66 48.91 -20.14
N ALA A 95 69.01 47.91 -20.72
CA ALA A 95 67.76 48.05 -21.45
C ALA A 95 66.68 47.10 -20.89
N GLU A 96 65.42 47.43 -21.14
CA GLU A 96 64.27 46.66 -20.70
C GLU A 96 63.23 46.52 -21.80
N ALA A 97 62.66 45.31 -21.91
CA ALA A 97 61.46 45.05 -22.69
C ALA A 97 60.32 44.66 -21.73
N GLY A 98 59.43 45.61 -21.46
CA GLY A 98 58.29 45.42 -20.56
C GLY A 98 57.13 44.70 -21.26
N PHE A 99 56.51 43.75 -20.56
CA PHE A 99 55.34 43.04 -21.04
C PHE A 99 54.43 42.57 -19.89
N ASP A 100 53.23 42.13 -20.21
CA ASP A 100 52.23 41.71 -19.23
C ASP A 100 52.16 40.17 -19.18
N SER A 101 51.86 39.62 -18.00
CA SER A 101 51.62 38.20 -17.75
C SER A 101 50.69 37.50 -18.76
N VAL A 102 49.84 38.23 -19.50
CA VAL A 102 49.00 37.65 -20.57
C VAL A 102 49.80 36.96 -21.67
N LEU A 103 51.08 37.33 -21.86
CA LEU A 103 51.95 36.65 -22.82
C LEU A 103 52.56 35.36 -22.27
N LEU A 104 52.38 35.09 -20.96
CA LEU A 104 52.89 33.89 -20.29
C LEU A 104 51.78 32.83 -20.18
N ARG A 105 52.21 31.58 -20.24
CA ARG A 105 51.40 30.38 -20.05
C ARG A 105 51.86 29.68 -18.79
N THR A 106 50.94 29.05 -18.06
CA THR A 106 51.35 28.13 -17.00
C THR A 106 52.08 26.95 -17.63
N GLY A 107 53.26 26.61 -17.10
CA GLY A 107 54.17 25.65 -17.72
C GLY A 107 55.30 26.35 -18.48
N THR A 108 55.79 25.69 -19.53
CA THR A 108 56.90 26.17 -20.36
C THR A 108 56.54 27.44 -21.16
N ASN A 109 57.45 28.41 -21.11
CA ASN A 109 57.42 29.64 -21.89
C ASN A 109 58.74 29.83 -22.63
N ASP A 110 58.64 30.21 -23.90
CA ASP A 110 59.79 30.40 -24.77
C ASP A 110 60.19 31.87 -24.80
N PHE A 111 61.43 32.14 -24.39
CA PHE A 111 62.05 33.45 -24.47
C PHE A 111 63.11 33.42 -25.55
N TYR A 112 62.95 34.23 -26.59
CA TYR A 112 63.96 34.41 -27.63
C TYR A 112 64.71 35.70 -27.37
N PHE A 113 66.03 35.64 -27.53
CA PHE A 113 66.90 36.81 -27.55
C PHE A 113 67.74 36.80 -28.82
N HIS A 114 67.72 37.93 -29.52
CA HIS A 114 68.57 38.17 -30.66
C HIS A 114 69.28 39.51 -30.54
N VAL A 115 70.57 39.53 -30.81
CA VAL A 115 71.38 40.74 -30.86
C VAL A 115 72.43 40.63 -31.95
N GLN A 116 72.66 41.73 -32.67
CA GLN A 116 73.64 41.84 -33.74
C GLN A 116 74.30 43.23 -33.73
N ASN A 117 75.44 43.36 -34.40
CA ASN A 117 76.13 44.63 -34.55
C ASN A 117 75.35 45.56 -35.52
N SER A 118 75.35 46.86 -35.26
CA SER A 118 74.79 47.94 -36.08
C SER A 118 75.26 47.96 -37.56
N ALA A 119 76.49 47.51 -37.84
CA ALA A 119 77.10 47.47 -39.17
C ALA A 119 77.17 46.06 -39.79
N GLY A 120 76.77 45.01 -39.07
CA GLY A 120 76.84 43.61 -39.53
C GLY A 120 78.26 43.03 -39.69
N GLU A 121 79.29 43.71 -39.16
CA GLU A 121 80.68 43.27 -39.25
C GLU A 121 81.12 42.46 -38.02
N ASP A 122 81.38 41.16 -38.23
CA ASP A 122 81.60 40.18 -37.15
C ASP A 122 82.99 40.21 -36.49
N TRP A 123 83.77 41.30 -36.57
CA TRP A 123 85.16 41.33 -36.05
C TRP A 123 85.39 42.33 -34.92
N CYS A 124 84.42 43.21 -34.63
CA CYS A 124 84.65 44.44 -33.88
C CYS A 124 83.88 44.56 -32.54
N THR A 125 83.14 43.52 -32.15
CA THR A 125 82.35 43.47 -30.91
C THR A 125 82.97 42.51 -29.88
N ASP A 126 83.26 42.98 -28.66
CA ASP A 126 83.53 42.11 -27.50
C ASP A 126 82.60 42.51 -26.36
N ALA A 127 81.52 41.75 -26.17
CA ALA A 127 80.41 42.11 -25.29
C ALA A 127 79.98 40.94 -24.39
N HIS A 128 79.49 41.28 -23.19
CA HIS A 128 78.82 40.37 -22.28
C HIS A 128 77.35 40.77 -22.14
N GLU A 129 76.46 39.88 -22.55
CA GLU A 129 75.01 40.01 -22.50
C GLU A 129 74.47 39.21 -21.33
N LEU A 130 73.84 39.88 -20.37
CA LEU A 130 73.10 39.26 -19.28
C LEU A 130 71.63 39.66 -19.38
N VAL A 131 70.75 38.69 -19.61
CA VAL A 131 69.31 38.90 -19.73
C VAL A 131 68.60 38.12 -18.64
N SER A 132 67.74 38.79 -17.88
CA SER A 132 66.89 38.16 -16.86
C SER A 132 65.42 38.50 -17.06
N LEU A 133 64.55 37.52 -16.80
CA LEU A 133 63.13 37.75 -16.59
C LEU A 133 62.91 38.32 -15.20
N VAL A 134 62.31 39.50 -15.12
CA VAL A 134 62.07 40.22 -13.88
C VAL A 134 60.58 40.50 -13.72
N SER A 135 60.05 40.28 -12.52
CA SER A 135 58.76 40.85 -12.09
C SER A 135 58.91 41.45 -10.71
N VAL A 136 58.92 42.78 -10.65
CA VAL A 136 59.07 43.53 -9.40
C VAL A 136 57.94 43.22 -8.40
N PRO A 137 56.64 43.17 -8.80
CA PRO A 137 55.56 42.85 -7.87
C PRO A 137 55.65 41.45 -7.25
N LEU A 138 56.31 40.50 -7.94
CA LEU A 138 56.49 39.14 -7.47
C LEU A 138 57.85 38.88 -6.81
N GLY A 139 58.77 39.85 -6.86
CA GLY A 139 60.16 39.64 -6.45
C GLY A 139 60.90 38.61 -7.32
N LEU A 140 60.42 38.36 -8.55
CA LEU A 140 60.97 37.35 -9.45
C LEU A 140 62.14 37.94 -10.24
N ASN A 141 63.26 37.22 -10.28
CA ASN A 141 64.43 37.53 -11.11
C ASN A 141 65.09 36.21 -11.53
N LYS A 142 64.82 35.77 -12.76
CA LYS A 142 65.36 34.52 -13.32
C LYS A 142 66.32 34.84 -14.48
N PRO A 143 67.58 34.42 -14.43
CA PRO A 143 68.49 34.58 -15.57
C PRO A 143 67.99 33.72 -16.75
N LEU A 144 67.95 34.32 -17.93
CA LEU A 144 67.56 33.67 -19.19
C LEU A 144 68.78 33.42 -20.08
N PHE A 145 69.63 34.43 -20.24
CA PHE A 145 70.81 34.37 -21.09
C PHE A 145 72.01 35.00 -20.38
N ASP A 146 73.14 34.31 -20.43
CA ASP A 146 74.46 34.81 -20.03
C ASP A 146 75.41 34.46 -21.18
N VAL A 147 75.68 35.44 -22.05
CA VAL A 147 76.33 35.21 -23.34
C VAL A 147 77.48 36.17 -23.52
N ARG A 148 78.66 35.64 -23.85
CA ARG A 148 79.79 36.44 -24.31
C ARG A 148 79.89 36.40 -25.82
N ARG A 149 79.83 37.56 -26.46
CA ARG A 149 79.94 37.74 -27.91
C ARG A 149 81.31 38.27 -28.25
N ARG A 150 82.02 37.55 -29.12
CA ARG A 150 83.22 38.04 -29.80
C ARG A 150 82.96 38.02 -31.28
N GLY A 151 82.66 39.18 -31.84
CA GLY A 151 82.44 39.36 -33.26
C GLY A 151 81.05 38.91 -33.75
N ALA A 152 80.63 37.69 -33.44
CA ALA A 152 79.43 37.10 -34.05
C ALA A 152 78.08 37.61 -33.48
N LYS A 153 77.04 37.59 -34.33
CA LYS A 153 75.62 37.69 -33.91
C LYS A 153 75.22 36.58 -32.93
N PHE A 154 74.24 36.86 -32.06
CA PHE A 154 73.64 35.86 -31.17
C PHE A 154 72.14 35.75 -31.43
N SER A 155 71.64 34.53 -31.49
CA SER A 155 70.22 34.17 -31.52
C SER A 155 70.06 32.92 -30.67
N GLY A 156 69.19 32.97 -29.66
CA GLY A 156 68.95 31.82 -28.80
C GLY A 156 67.57 31.84 -28.17
N ASN A 157 67.07 30.65 -27.85
CA ASN A 157 65.86 30.45 -27.08
C ASN A 157 66.24 29.97 -25.67
N ALA A 158 65.50 30.44 -24.67
CA ALA A 158 65.52 29.95 -23.31
C ALA A 158 64.10 29.54 -22.94
N GLU A 159 63.93 28.28 -22.53
CA GLU A 159 62.65 27.77 -22.05
C GLU A 159 62.59 27.94 -20.52
N VAL A 160 61.54 28.60 -20.03
CA VAL A 160 61.31 28.76 -18.59
C VAL A 160 59.94 28.24 -18.21
N ASP A 161 59.94 27.26 -17.31
CA ASP A 161 58.73 26.79 -16.66
C ASP A 161 58.29 27.78 -15.56
N LEU A 162 57.06 28.26 -15.66
CA LEU A 162 56.45 29.17 -14.72
C LEU A 162 55.15 28.57 -14.17
N SER A 163 55.08 28.45 -12.85
CA SER A 163 53.88 28.03 -12.14
C SER A 163 52.77 29.10 -12.24
N LEU A 164 51.51 28.70 -12.05
CA LEU A 164 50.41 29.65 -11.98
C LEU A 164 50.60 30.68 -10.87
N THR A 165 51.23 30.31 -9.75
CA THR A 165 51.61 31.24 -8.67
C THR A 165 52.63 32.29 -9.10
N GLU A 166 53.54 31.93 -10.02
CA GLU A 166 54.55 32.84 -10.56
C GLU A 166 54.04 33.70 -11.71
N ILE A 167 52.83 33.47 -12.22
CA ILE A 167 52.19 34.22 -13.33
C ILE A 167 51.02 35.06 -12.80
N ASN A 168 50.14 34.42 -12.03
CA ASN A 168 48.94 34.99 -11.43
C ASN A 168 48.71 34.43 -10.00
N PRO A 169 49.40 34.99 -8.99
CA PRO A 169 49.31 34.49 -7.61
C PRO A 169 47.91 34.64 -6.99
N VAL A 170 47.12 35.62 -7.45
CA VAL A 170 45.75 35.84 -6.98
C VAL A 170 44.86 34.67 -7.42
N LEU A 171 44.89 34.34 -8.70
CA LEU A 171 44.13 33.21 -9.25
C LEU A 171 44.56 31.88 -8.63
N ALA A 172 45.87 31.66 -8.46
CA ALA A 172 46.37 30.45 -7.81
C ALA A 172 45.84 30.27 -6.38
N ARG A 173 45.81 31.35 -5.58
CA ARG A 173 45.26 31.33 -4.22
C ARG A 173 43.76 31.06 -4.23
N ASP A 174 43.02 31.68 -5.14
CA ASP A 174 41.57 31.55 -5.20
C ASP A 174 41.15 30.11 -5.61
N ILE A 175 41.94 29.44 -6.45
CA ILE A 175 41.77 28.00 -6.77
C ILE A 175 41.94 27.13 -5.52
N VAL A 176 43.00 27.34 -4.72
CA VAL A 176 43.22 26.58 -3.47
C VAL A 176 42.09 26.76 -2.46
N ILE A 177 41.55 27.98 -2.35
CA ILE A 177 40.39 28.27 -1.50
C ILE A 177 39.16 27.49 -1.99
N LEU A 178 38.93 27.45 -3.31
CA LEU A 178 37.81 26.72 -3.90
C LEU A 178 37.94 25.21 -3.69
N GLU A 179 39.12 24.64 -3.88
CA GLU A 179 39.38 23.20 -3.64
C GLU A 179 39.11 22.82 -2.18
N THR A 180 39.52 23.66 -1.23
CA THR A 180 39.26 23.46 0.20
C THR A 180 37.77 23.49 0.51
N ALA A 181 37.03 24.43 -0.09
CA ALA A 181 35.58 24.52 0.07
C ALA A 181 34.85 23.30 -0.51
N LEU A 182 35.31 22.80 -1.67
CA LEU A 182 34.77 21.60 -2.31
C LEU A 182 34.99 20.34 -1.47
N ALA A 183 36.21 20.16 -0.94
CA ALA A 183 36.54 19.01 -0.09
C ALA A 183 35.66 18.96 1.17
N ARG A 184 35.42 20.13 1.79
CA ARG A 184 34.52 20.24 2.94
C ARG A 184 33.07 19.86 2.57
N LEU A 185 32.58 20.30 1.41
CA LEU A 185 31.24 19.94 0.94
C LEU A 185 31.12 18.43 0.69
N LEU A 186 32.13 17.80 0.09
CA LEU A 186 32.15 16.35 -0.11
C LEU A 186 32.13 15.58 1.21
N GLU A 187 32.91 16.02 2.19
CA GLU A 187 32.94 15.41 3.53
C GLU A 187 31.61 15.55 4.27
N GLU A 188 30.95 16.72 4.16
CA GLU A 188 29.57 16.92 4.65
C GLU A 188 28.57 15.98 3.95
N LEU A 189 28.72 15.76 2.64
CA LEU A 189 27.84 14.88 1.86
C LEU A 189 27.99 13.41 2.25
N VAL A 190 29.22 12.93 2.47
CA VAL A 190 29.51 11.57 2.96
C VAL A 190 28.97 11.35 4.38
N ARG A 191 29.17 12.31 5.30
CA ARG A 191 28.60 12.24 6.66
C ARG A 191 27.07 12.18 6.62
N ASN A 192 26.44 12.96 5.75
CA ASN A 192 25.00 12.93 5.58
C ASN A 192 24.52 11.59 4.98
N ALA A 193 25.27 10.97 4.06
CA ALA A 193 24.95 9.66 3.52
C ALA A 193 24.99 8.56 4.60
N ALA A 194 26.00 8.56 5.47
CA ALA A 194 26.08 7.62 6.61
C ALA A 194 24.91 7.81 7.58
N ARG A 195 24.55 9.07 7.87
CA ARG A 195 23.37 9.39 8.69
C ARG A 195 22.06 8.96 8.04
N ILE A 196 21.94 9.07 6.72
CA ILE A 196 20.75 8.58 5.98
C ILE A 196 20.68 7.05 6.02
N ALA A 197 21.81 6.34 5.96
CA ALA A 197 21.85 4.88 6.09
C ALA A 197 21.44 4.43 7.52
N ASP A 198 21.94 5.09 8.56
CA ASP A 198 21.53 4.85 9.96
C ASP A 198 20.03 5.14 10.17
N LEU A 199 19.54 6.27 9.64
CA LEU A 199 18.12 6.61 9.69
C LEU A 199 17.24 5.63 8.91
N ARG A 200 17.71 5.10 7.78
CA ARG A 200 17.01 4.03 7.05
C ARG A 200 16.96 2.74 7.84
N ALA A 201 18.07 2.30 8.43
CA ALA A 201 18.07 1.12 9.29
C ALA A 201 17.13 1.27 10.50
N ARG A 202 17.07 2.47 11.09
CA ARG A 202 16.07 2.79 12.13
C ARG A 202 14.64 2.80 11.59
N MET A 203 14.41 3.32 10.39
CA MET A 203 13.10 3.27 9.75
C MET A 203 12.66 1.84 9.42
N ASP A 204 13.57 0.99 8.95
CA ASP A 204 13.29 -0.42 8.67
C ASP A 204 12.91 -1.17 9.96
N LEU A 205 13.63 -0.91 11.07
CA LEU A 205 13.27 -1.44 12.39
C LEU A 205 11.92 -0.91 12.90
N LEU A 206 11.59 0.36 12.66
CA LEU A 206 10.29 0.92 13.00
C LEU A 206 9.15 0.36 12.13
N GLN A 207 9.41 0.05 10.86
CA GLN A 207 8.46 -0.64 9.97
C GLN A 207 8.25 -2.10 10.38
N GLN A 208 9.31 -2.75 10.87
CA GLN A 208 9.21 -4.10 11.41
C GLN A 208 8.43 -4.12 12.73
N LEU A 209 8.65 -3.14 13.61
CA LEU A 209 7.82 -2.92 14.79
C LEU A 209 6.36 -2.66 14.42
N ASP A 210 6.10 -1.81 13.42
CA ASP A 210 4.74 -1.55 12.92
C ASP A 210 4.07 -2.83 12.38
N THR A 211 4.82 -3.69 11.69
CA THR A 211 4.34 -4.98 11.20
C THR A 211 4.06 -5.95 12.35
N GLU A 212 4.97 -6.08 13.33
CA GLU A 212 4.79 -6.92 14.52
C GLU A 212 3.60 -6.43 15.37
N LEU A 213 3.37 -5.13 15.48
CA LEU A 213 2.20 -4.56 16.15
C LEU A 213 0.91 -4.79 15.35
N HIS A 214 0.92 -4.66 14.02
CA HIS A 214 -0.24 -4.97 13.18
C HIS A 214 -0.60 -6.47 13.22
N ASP A 215 0.40 -7.34 13.26
CA ASP A 215 0.18 -8.78 13.40
C ASP A 215 -0.32 -9.11 14.81
N LEU A 216 0.14 -8.39 15.84
CA LEU A 216 -0.42 -8.50 17.19
C LEU A 216 -1.92 -8.14 17.23
N VAL A 217 -2.34 -7.06 16.54
CA VAL A 217 -3.74 -6.60 16.48
C VAL A 217 -4.65 -7.56 15.70
N LYS A 218 -4.10 -8.42 14.83
CA LYS A 218 -4.85 -9.45 14.10
C LYS A 218 -5.00 -10.75 14.89
N ARG A 219 -4.29 -10.92 16.01
CA ARG A 219 -4.42 -12.11 16.84
C ARG A 219 -5.68 -12.02 17.71
N PRO A 220 -6.36 -13.14 17.95
CA PRO A 220 -7.41 -13.21 18.97
C PRO A 220 -6.88 -12.68 20.32
N LEU A 221 -7.67 -11.86 21.01
CA LEU A 221 -7.24 -11.12 22.19
C LEU A 221 -6.86 -12.03 23.38
N ASP A 222 -7.37 -13.25 23.41
CA ASP A 222 -7.07 -14.32 24.38
C ASP A 222 -5.72 -15.02 24.12
N GLU A 223 -5.14 -14.87 22.93
CA GLU A 223 -3.85 -15.45 22.55
C GLU A 223 -2.65 -14.52 22.78
N ILE A 224 -2.88 -13.25 23.14
CA ILE A 224 -1.84 -12.23 23.30
C ILE A 224 -1.36 -12.22 24.77
N SER A 225 -0.22 -12.86 25.04
CA SER A 225 0.35 -12.88 26.39
C SER A 225 1.16 -11.61 26.70
N ARG A 226 1.19 -11.19 27.98
CA ARG A 226 2.08 -10.10 28.45
C ARG A 226 3.55 -10.35 28.07
N THR A 227 3.97 -11.61 28.08
CA THR A 227 5.33 -12.03 27.72
C THR A 227 5.66 -11.78 26.26
N ASP A 228 4.69 -11.94 25.35
CA ASP A 228 4.89 -11.69 23.91
C ASP A 228 5.05 -10.19 23.63
N LEU A 229 4.26 -9.36 24.32
CA LEU A 229 4.34 -7.90 24.27
C LEU A 229 5.65 -7.37 24.85
N ASP A 230 6.08 -7.87 26.02
CA ASP A 230 7.36 -7.51 26.62
C ASP A 230 8.54 -7.90 25.71
N ALA A 231 8.46 -9.06 25.05
CA ALA A 231 9.49 -9.53 24.12
C ALA A 231 9.57 -8.68 22.83
N ILE A 232 8.45 -8.15 22.33
CA ILE A 232 8.42 -7.18 21.23
C ILE A 232 9.05 -5.87 21.71
N LEU A 233 8.61 -5.33 22.84
CA LEU A 233 9.10 -4.06 23.36
C LEU A 233 10.60 -4.07 23.70
N ASP A 234 11.13 -5.20 24.18
CA ASP A 234 12.56 -5.33 24.48
C ASP A 234 13.44 -5.41 23.22
N ARG A 235 12.92 -5.95 22.11
CA ARG A 235 13.64 -5.96 20.81
C ARG A 235 13.85 -4.57 20.23
N TYR A 236 12.95 -3.63 20.51
CA TYR A 236 12.97 -2.28 19.93
C TYR A 236 13.38 -1.18 20.91
N LYS A 237 13.81 -1.54 22.13
CA LYS A 237 14.14 -0.60 23.22
C LYS A 237 15.18 0.49 22.87
N ASP A 238 16.06 0.22 21.91
CA ASP A 238 17.12 1.14 21.50
C ASP A 238 16.71 2.01 20.29
N VAL A 239 15.50 1.78 19.75
CA VAL A 239 14.92 2.43 18.57
C VAL A 239 13.84 3.43 18.95
N VAL A 240 13.02 3.11 19.96
CA VAL A 240 11.96 3.97 20.51
C VAL A 240 12.42 4.65 21.79
N ASP A 241 12.08 5.93 21.96
CA ASP A 241 12.42 6.68 23.16
C ASP A 241 11.56 6.27 24.36
N ALA A 242 12.01 6.62 25.56
CA ALA A 242 11.37 6.20 26.82
C ALA A 242 9.93 6.72 26.99
N GLU A 243 9.60 7.87 26.37
CA GLU A 243 8.26 8.45 26.43
C GLU A 243 7.32 7.68 25.49
N THR A 244 7.79 7.34 24.29
CA THR A 244 7.05 6.47 23.36
C THR A 244 6.83 5.08 23.95
N ARG A 245 7.82 4.52 24.66
CA ARG A 245 7.67 3.23 25.35
C ARG A 245 6.58 3.28 26.41
N ALA A 246 6.57 4.32 27.25
CA ALA A 246 5.53 4.50 28.26
C ALA A 246 4.13 4.71 27.64
N ALA A 247 4.05 5.40 26.50
CA ALA A 247 2.80 5.57 25.77
C ALA A 247 2.31 4.27 25.13
N MET A 248 3.23 3.38 24.70
CA MET A 248 2.88 2.04 24.21
C MET A 248 2.41 1.13 25.34
N ASP A 249 3.05 1.18 26.51
CA ASP A 249 2.60 0.45 27.71
C ASP A 249 1.19 0.92 28.13
N GLN A 250 0.97 2.24 28.14
CA GLN A 250 -0.34 2.83 28.41
C GLN A 250 -1.37 2.46 27.34
N LEU A 251 -1.00 2.46 26.06
CA LEU A 251 -1.89 2.05 24.96
C LEU A 251 -2.30 0.58 25.11
N VAL A 252 -1.39 -0.30 25.53
CA VAL A 252 -1.70 -1.72 25.78
C VAL A 252 -2.63 -1.89 26.97
N ASP A 253 -2.45 -1.09 28.03
CA ASP A 253 -3.34 -1.10 29.19
C ASP A 253 -4.71 -0.49 28.86
N ASP A 254 -4.75 0.59 28.07
CA ASP A 254 -5.97 1.23 27.58
C ASP A 254 -6.69 0.35 26.55
N LEU A 255 -5.98 -0.43 25.73
CA LEU A 255 -6.55 -1.39 24.79
C LEU A 255 -7.16 -2.57 25.54
N LYS A 256 -6.52 -3.06 26.61
CA LYS A 256 -7.11 -4.07 27.51
C LYS A 256 -8.35 -3.55 28.20
N GLN A 257 -8.32 -2.31 28.68
CA GLN A 257 -9.49 -1.67 29.29
C GLN A 257 -10.59 -1.42 28.26
N SER A 258 -10.26 -0.95 27.06
CA SER A 258 -11.24 -0.74 25.98
C SER A 258 -11.82 -2.04 25.47
N VAL A 259 -11.08 -3.15 25.50
CA VAL A 259 -11.60 -4.49 25.20
C VAL A 259 -12.57 -4.93 26.29
N THR A 260 -12.23 -4.76 27.56
CA THR A 260 -13.17 -5.05 28.67
C THR A 260 -14.41 -4.16 28.60
N ASP A 261 -14.25 -2.88 28.32
CA ASP A 261 -15.36 -1.93 28.21
C ASP A 261 -16.21 -2.23 26.94
N LEU A 262 -15.59 -2.66 25.84
CA LEU A 262 -16.28 -3.07 24.62
C LEU A 262 -16.96 -4.43 24.80
N GLU A 263 -16.40 -5.37 25.56
CA GLU A 263 -17.05 -6.63 25.94
C GLU A 263 -18.26 -6.36 26.83
N ASP A 264 -18.16 -5.42 27.78
CA ASP A 264 -19.26 -4.99 28.65
C ASP A 264 -20.34 -4.20 27.88
N GLU A 265 -19.95 -3.36 26.92
CA GLU A 265 -20.85 -2.55 26.10
C GLU A 265 -21.49 -3.36 24.97
N LEU A 266 -20.76 -4.34 24.40
CA LEU A 266 -21.27 -5.37 23.50
C LEU A 266 -22.22 -6.30 24.24
N ALA A 267 -21.93 -6.71 25.48
CA ALA A 267 -22.88 -7.43 26.32
C ALA A 267 -24.14 -6.60 26.59
N SER A 268 -24.01 -5.29 26.86
CA SER A 268 -25.17 -4.41 27.06
C SER A 268 -25.97 -4.12 25.78
N LEU A 269 -25.32 -4.07 24.61
CA LEU A 269 -25.97 -3.90 23.29
C LEU A 269 -26.60 -5.20 22.81
N ILE A 270 -25.95 -6.35 23.06
CA ILE A 270 -26.52 -7.69 22.88
C ILE A 270 -27.72 -7.87 23.82
N ASP A 271 -27.69 -7.36 25.05
CA ASP A 271 -28.83 -7.44 25.97
C ASP A 271 -30.01 -6.56 25.51
N ASN A 272 -29.77 -5.36 24.98
CA ASN A 272 -30.84 -4.45 24.54
C ASN A 272 -31.39 -4.77 23.14
N PHE A 273 -30.53 -5.19 22.21
CA PHE A 273 -30.93 -5.61 20.86
C PHE A 273 -31.43 -7.07 20.90
N GLY A 274 -30.86 -7.90 21.76
CA GLY A 274 -31.38 -9.20 22.17
C GLY A 274 -32.76 -9.06 22.79
N ALA A 275 -33.02 -8.14 23.72
CA ALA A 275 -34.38 -7.96 24.25
C ALA A 275 -35.44 -7.59 23.19
N GLN A 276 -35.06 -6.88 22.11
CA GLN A 276 -35.99 -6.51 21.03
C GLN A 276 -36.09 -7.59 19.93
N ALA A 277 -35.00 -8.31 19.66
CA ALA A 277 -34.98 -9.47 18.77
C ALA A 277 -35.62 -10.69 19.43
N ASP A 278 -35.45 -10.88 20.74
CA ASP A 278 -36.11 -11.87 21.60
C ASP A 278 -37.59 -11.57 21.70
N GLU A 279 -38.06 -10.33 21.68
CA GLU A 279 -39.50 -10.04 21.66
C GLU A 279 -40.17 -10.48 20.34
N VAL A 280 -39.43 -10.44 19.22
CA VAL A 280 -39.90 -10.88 17.89
C VAL A 280 -39.62 -12.37 17.66
N ALA A 281 -38.50 -12.90 18.15
CA ALA A 281 -38.14 -14.31 18.12
C ALA A 281 -38.99 -15.11 19.11
N ASP A 282 -39.27 -14.61 20.32
CA ASP A 282 -40.22 -15.22 21.27
C ASP A 282 -41.61 -15.26 20.67
N LEU A 283 -42.02 -14.32 19.81
CA LEU A 283 -43.33 -14.42 19.14
C LEU A 283 -43.37 -15.58 18.12
N ALA A 284 -42.24 -15.95 17.54
CA ALA A 284 -42.10 -17.06 16.58
C ALA A 284 -41.73 -18.40 17.26
N THR A 285 -41.02 -18.37 18.38
CA THR A 285 -40.60 -19.55 19.16
C THR A 285 -41.54 -19.89 20.30
N GLN A 286 -42.38 -18.97 20.79
CA GLN A 286 -43.43 -19.27 21.78
C GLN A 286 -44.40 -20.30 21.25
N ALA A 287 -44.78 -20.26 19.97
CA ALA A 287 -45.64 -21.29 19.40
C ALA A 287 -45.01 -22.69 19.50
N ALA A 288 -43.69 -22.81 19.30
CA ALA A 288 -42.99 -24.09 19.39
C ALA A 288 -42.69 -24.50 20.85
N ARG A 289 -42.33 -23.54 21.72
CA ARG A 289 -42.12 -23.76 23.16
C ARG A 289 -43.43 -24.08 23.89
N ASP A 290 -44.56 -23.49 23.49
CA ASP A 290 -45.92 -23.81 23.98
C ASP A 290 -46.36 -25.23 23.59
N GLU A 291 -45.82 -25.76 22.48
CA GLU A 291 -45.95 -27.16 22.05
C GLU A 291 -44.87 -28.09 22.68
N GLY A 292 -43.97 -27.54 23.50
CA GLY A 292 -42.97 -28.29 24.26
C GLY A 292 -41.62 -28.50 23.55
N TRP A 293 -41.33 -27.79 22.47
CA TRP A 293 -40.09 -27.87 21.71
C TRP A 293 -39.20 -26.64 21.95
N ASP A 294 -37.94 -26.84 22.35
CA ASP A 294 -36.97 -25.75 22.62
C ASP A 294 -36.01 -25.54 21.43
N PRO A 295 -36.14 -24.45 20.66
CA PRO A 295 -35.30 -24.18 19.50
C PRO A 295 -33.81 -23.98 19.82
N ASP A 296 -33.45 -23.71 21.07
CA ASP A 296 -32.08 -23.35 21.45
C ASP A 296 -31.29 -24.53 22.00
N ASP A 297 -31.92 -25.71 22.15
CA ASP A 297 -31.26 -26.95 22.55
C ASP A 297 -30.76 -27.71 21.30
N PRO A 298 -29.43 -27.82 21.07
CA PRO A 298 -28.87 -28.55 19.93
C PRO A 298 -29.28 -30.03 19.89
N SER A 299 -29.63 -30.62 21.04
CA SER A 299 -30.08 -32.01 21.12
C SER A 299 -31.49 -32.22 20.57
N ASN A 300 -32.32 -31.17 20.51
CA ASN A 300 -33.64 -31.21 19.85
C ASN A 300 -33.54 -31.34 18.32
N TYR A 301 -32.35 -31.12 17.75
CA TYR A 301 -32.05 -31.31 16.33
C TYR A 301 -31.28 -32.60 16.05
N ALA A 302 -30.86 -33.33 17.09
CA ALA A 302 -30.27 -34.64 16.92
C ALA A 302 -31.36 -35.62 16.48
N LEU A 303 -31.13 -36.32 15.36
CA LEU A 303 -31.96 -37.46 14.99
C LEU A 303 -31.80 -38.51 16.10
N GLY A 304 -32.90 -38.90 16.74
CA GLY A 304 -32.95 -39.55 18.05
C GLY A 304 -32.18 -40.88 18.22
N GLU A 305 -32.36 -41.50 19.39
CA GLU A 305 -31.72 -42.79 19.71
C GLU A 305 -32.11 -43.87 18.68
N SER A 306 -31.10 -44.59 18.17
CA SER A 306 -31.29 -45.65 17.18
C SER A 306 -31.70 -46.97 17.85
N ASP A 307 -32.69 -47.65 17.30
CA ASP A 307 -33.17 -48.96 17.75
C ASP A 307 -32.38 -50.14 17.16
N VAL A 308 -31.37 -49.89 16.31
CA VAL A 308 -30.55 -50.98 15.72
C VAL A 308 -29.71 -51.67 16.80
N PRO A 309 -29.95 -52.97 17.09
CA PRO A 309 -29.21 -53.67 18.13
C PRO A 309 -27.74 -53.87 17.74
N TRP A 310 -26.83 -53.70 18.69
CA TRP A 310 -25.43 -54.09 18.49
C TRP A 310 -25.31 -55.62 18.49
N VAL A 311 -24.67 -56.19 17.47
CA VAL A 311 -24.34 -57.62 17.44
C VAL A 311 -22.87 -57.78 17.77
N GLU A 312 -22.58 -58.36 18.94
CA GLU A 312 -21.22 -58.80 19.26
C GLU A 312 -20.84 -59.96 18.33
N VAL A 313 -19.63 -59.92 17.76
CA VAL A 313 -19.09 -61.06 16.98
C VAL A 313 -19.06 -62.27 17.91
N PRO A 314 -19.90 -63.29 17.70
CA PRO A 314 -19.88 -64.45 18.59
C PRO A 314 -18.57 -65.21 18.39
N ASP A 315 -17.99 -65.76 19.45
CA ASP A 315 -16.84 -66.66 19.33
C ASP A 315 -17.28 -67.97 18.66
N ILE A 316 -17.26 -67.97 17.33
CA ILE A 316 -17.71 -69.03 16.43
C ILE A 316 -16.57 -69.95 15.99
N SER A 317 -15.44 -69.92 16.70
CA SER A 317 -14.27 -70.73 16.37
C SER A 317 -14.51 -72.25 16.43
N GLU A 318 -15.62 -72.72 17.03
CA GLU A 318 -15.90 -74.16 17.22
C GLU A 318 -17.33 -74.64 16.87
N ALA A 319 -18.20 -73.82 16.28
CA ALA A 319 -19.61 -74.19 16.03
C ALA A 319 -19.85 -74.68 14.59
N GLU A 320 -20.01 -76.00 14.39
CA GLU A 320 -20.36 -76.61 13.10
C GLU A 320 -21.77 -76.14 12.64
N GLY A 321 -21.86 -75.57 11.44
CA GLY A 321 -23.09 -75.03 10.87
C GLY A 321 -23.50 -73.63 11.38
N ALA A 322 -22.58 -72.86 11.97
CA ALA A 322 -22.84 -71.52 12.49
C ALA A 322 -23.27 -70.47 11.44
N PHE A 323 -23.09 -70.75 10.15
CA PHE A 323 -23.48 -69.86 9.04
C PHE A 323 -24.54 -70.49 8.12
N ASP A 324 -25.18 -71.57 8.57
CA ASP A 324 -26.29 -72.19 7.86
C ASP A 324 -27.58 -71.37 8.07
N GLU A 325 -28.55 -71.58 7.18
CA GLU A 325 -29.85 -70.90 7.20
C GLU A 325 -30.56 -71.09 8.57
N GLY A 326 -30.91 -69.97 9.22
CA GLY A 326 -31.51 -69.94 10.56
C GLY A 326 -30.54 -70.02 11.74
N ARG A 327 -29.22 -70.08 11.50
CA ARG A 327 -28.16 -70.07 12.53
C ARG A 327 -27.12 -68.98 12.34
N ASP A 328 -27.10 -68.32 11.17
CA ASP A 328 -26.18 -67.25 10.84
C ASP A 328 -26.43 -65.96 11.66
N PRO A 329 -25.51 -65.55 12.54
CA PRO A 329 -25.66 -64.35 13.35
C PRO A 329 -25.66 -63.06 12.51
N TYR A 330 -24.99 -63.04 11.35
CA TYR A 330 -25.01 -61.89 10.45
C TYR A 330 -26.35 -61.78 9.73
N ALA A 331 -26.99 -62.91 9.41
CA ALA A 331 -28.32 -62.90 8.79
C ALA A 331 -29.38 -62.41 9.79
N ALA A 332 -29.31 -62.85 11.06
CA ALA A 332 -30.18 -62.37 12.12
C ALA A 332 -29.99 -60.86 12.39
N TYR A 333 -28.75 -60.38 12.33
CA TYR A 333 -28.46 -58.94 12.42
C TYR A 333 -29.08 -58.18 11.25
N ALA A 334 -28.84 -58.62 10.03
CA ALA A 334 -29.40 -58.00 8.84
C ALA A 334 -30.94 -58.04 8.81
N ASP A 335 -31.58 -59.08 9.35
CA ASP A 335 -33.03 -59.15 9.52
C ASP A 335 -33.51 -58.05 10.49
N ALA A 336 -32.82 -57.86 11.62
CA ALA A 336 -33.16 -56.81 12.59
C ALA A 336 -32.97 -55.40 12.02
N VAL A 337 -31.87 -55.15 11.30
CA VAL A 337 -31.63 -53.86 10.63
C VAL A 337 -32.71 -53.57 9.58
N ILE A 338 -33.03 -54.55 8.72
CA ILE A 338 -34.07 -54.38 7.70
C ILE A 338 -35.44 -54.19 8.37
N ALA A 339 -35.74 -54.88 9.46
CA ALA A 339 -37.00 -54.70 10.19
C ALA A 339 -37.12 -53.29 10.80
N ALA A 340 -36.04 -52.74 11.36
CA ALA A 340 -36.01 -51.36 11.85
C ALA A 340 -36.24 -50.37 10.70
N LEU A 341 -35.54 -50.53 9.57
CA LEU A 341 -35.70 -49.67 8.40
C LEU A 341 -37.10 -49.77 7.76
N GLU A 342 -37.70 -50.96 7.75
CA GLU A 342 -39.05 -51.18 7.19
C GLU A 342 -40.13 -50.55 8.09
N ALA A 343 -39.90 -50.42 9.41
CA ALA A 343 -40.83 -49.74 10.32
C ALA A 343 -41.00 -48.25 9.97
N ASP A 344 -39.98 -47.65 9.35
CA ASP A 344 -39.95 -46.26 8.92
C ASP A 344 -40.55 -46.05 7.51
N VAL A 345 -40.97 -47.14 6.84
CA VAL A 345 -41.50 -47.15 5.47
C VAL A 345 -43.00 -47.43 5.46
N SER A 346 -43.75 -46.60 4.73
CA SER A 346 -45.18 -46.82 4.48
C SER A 346 -45.51 -46.58 3.01
N GLY A 347 -46.23 -47.53 2.39
CA GLY A 347 -46.61 -47.43 0.97
C GLY A 347 -45.42 -47.42 -0.01
N GLY A 348 -44.24 -47.92 0.41
CA GLY A 348 -43.02 -47.90 -0.39
C GLY A 348 -42.28 -46.55 -0.37
N VAL A 349 -42.60 -45.66 0.56
CA VAL A 349 -41.94 -44.37 0.79
C VAL A 349 -41.51 -44.31 2.26
N VAL A 350 -40.35 -43.71 2.53
CA VAL A 350 -39.88 -43.49 3.90
C VAL A 350 -40.66 -42.36 4.53
N VAL A 351 -41.48 -42.67 5.54
CA VAL A 351 -42.32 -41.70 6.26
C VAL A 351 -41.64 -41.16 7.51
N ALA A 352 -40.79 -41.96 8.15
CA ALA A 352 -39.98 -41.55 9.30
C ALA A 352 -38.51 -41.35 8.86
N ARG A 353 -38.26 -40.29 8.06
CA ARG A 353 -36.95 -40.06 7.43
C ARG A 353 -35.81 -39.86 8.44
N ALA A 354 -36.09 -39.21 9.57
CA ALA A 354 -35.14 -39.02 10.65
C ALA A 354 -34.65 -40.35 11.23
N ASP A 355 -35.59 -41.20 11.62
CA ASP A 355 -35.33 -42.51 12.21
C ASP A 355 -34.65 -43.45 11.20
N PHE A 356 -35.07 -43.41 9.93
CA PHE A 356 -34.45 -44.19 8.86
C PHE A 356 -32.97 -43.83 8.69
N VAL A 357 -32.62 -42.53 8.64
CA VAL A 357 -31.23 -42.07 8.54
C VAL A 357 -30.43 -42.48 9.78
N GLY A 358 -31.02 -42.34 10.97
CA GLY A 358 -30.42 -42.78 12.24
C GLY A 358 -30.08 -44.27 12.22
N ASN A 359 -31.03 -45.11 11.81
CA ASN A 359 -30.88 -46.55 11.67
C ASN A 359 -29.80 -46.93 10.63
N VAL A 360 -29.74 -46.24 9.48
CA VAL A 360 -28.68 -46.46 8.48
C VAL A 360 -27.30 -46.10 9.02
N ARG A 361 -27.17 -44.96 9.72
CA ARG A 361 -25.89 -44.52 10.30
C ARG A 361 -25.40 -45.47 11.40
N ALA A 362 -26.30 -45.88 12.28
CA ALA A 362 -26.00 -46.86 13.33
C ALA A 362 -25.56 -48.20 12.73
N TRP A 363 -26.28 -48.71 11.72
CA TRP A 363 -25.86 -49.92 11.00
C TRP A 363 -24.45 -49.79 10.42
N ARG A 364 -24.12 -48.69 9.72
CA ARG A 364 -22.78 -48.50 9.15
C ARG A 364 -21.67 -48.39 10.20
N ALA A 365 -21.95 -47.72 11.31
CA ALA A 365 -21.01 -47.64 12.43
C ALA A 365 -20.73 -49.03 13.02
N ASN A 366 -21.77 -49.86 13.15
CA ASN A 366 -21.67 -51.24 13.61
C ASN A 366 -20.90 -52.11 12.60
N GLU A 367 -21.18 -52.00 11.30
CA GLU A 367 -20.45 -52.69 10.23
C GLU A 367 -18.94 -52.38 10.27
N ALA A 368 -18.57 -51.11 10.43
CA ALA A 368 -17.16 -50.70 10.51
C ALA A 368 -16.46 -51.23 11.78
N ALA A 369 -17.20 -51.45 12.87
CA ALA A 369 -16.67 -52.08 14.07
C ALA A 369 -16.56 -53.60 13.92
N LEU A 370 -17.56 -54.24 13.31
CA LEU A 370 -17.56 -55.67 12.99
C LEU A 370 -16.41 -56.02 12.05
N GLU A 371 -16.20 -55.24 10.99
CA GLU A 371 -15.08 -55.42 10.06
C GLU A 371 -13.73 -55.36 10.78
N ARG A 372 -13.53 -54.36 11.65
CA ARG A 372 -12.31 -54.26 12.48
C ARG A 372 -12.14 -55.46 13.42
N ALA A 373 -13.23 -55.92 14.04
CA ALA A 373 -13.20 -57.07 14.93
C ALA A 373 -12.88 -58.38 14.20
N ILE A 374 -13.44 -58.59 13.00
CA ILE A 374 -13.13 -59.73 12.11
C ILE A 374 -11.66 -59.67 11.68
N LEU A 375 -11.17 -58.53 11.20
CA LEU A 375 -9.77 -58.36 10.77
C LEU A 375 -8.75 -58.59 11.90
N ALA A 376 -9.11 -58.30 13.15
CA ALA A 376 -8.24 -58.49 14.31
C ALA A 376 -8.11 -59.97 14.75
N ARG A 377 -8.96 -60.88 14.27
CA ARG A 377 -8.98 -62.29 14.71
C ARG A 377 -8.05 -63.16 13.85
N SER A 378 -7.12 -63.85 14.51
CA SER A 378 -6.29 -64.88 13.89
C SER A 378 -7.08 -66.20 13.74
N GLY A 379 -7.96 -66.29 12.74
CA GLY A 379 -8.72 -67.52 12.48
C GLY A 379 -10.08 -67.38 11.80
N VAL A 380 -10.34 -66.29 11.08
CA VAL A 380 -11.62 -66.09 10.37
C VAL A 380 -11.76 -67.11 9.24
N SER A 381 -12.89 -67.83 9.21
CA SER A 381 -13.17 -68.79 8.15
C SER A 381 -13.67 -68.12 6.88
N LEU A 382 -13.44 -68.72 5.71
CA LEU A 382 -14.00 -68.23 4.45
C LEU A 382 -15.54 -68.19 4.47
N ALA A 383 -16.17 -69.12 5.22
CA ALA A 383 -17.61 -69.16 5.39
C ALA A 383 -18.13 -67.95 6.18
N GLU A 384 -17.44 -67.55 7.25
CA GLU A 384 -17.74 -66.36 8.05
C GLU A 384 -17.62 -65.07 7.23
N THR A 385 -16.53 -64.92 6.46
CA THR A 385 -16.35 -63.75 5.59
C THR A 385 -17.42 -63.67 4.51
N ASN A 386 -17.79 -64.80 3.89
CA ASN A 386 -18.83 -64.82 2.87
C ASN A 386 -20.22 -64.53 3.45
N ALA A 387 -20.53 -65.02 4.66
CA ALA A 387 -21.77 -64.73 5.38
C ALA A 387 -21.87 -63.23 5.69
N PHE A 388 -20.83 -62.66 6.32
CA PHE A 388 -20.74 -61.23 6.60
C PHE A 388 -20.95 -60.36 5.35
N LEU A 389 -20.20 -60.62 4.27
CA LEU A 389 -20.31 -59.86 3.02
C LEU A 389 -21.67 -60.05 2.34
N LYS A 390 -22.26 -61.25 2.40
CA LYS A 390 -23.59 -61.53 1.82
C LYS A 390 -24.66 -60.69 2.51
N GLU A 391 -24.64 -60.64 3.84
CA GLU A 391 -25.65 -59.94 4.62
C GLU A 391 -25.44 -58.41 4.61
N GLN A 392 -24.20 -57.94 4.61
CA GLN A 392 -23.87 -56.52 4.35
C GLN A 392 -24.42 -56.07 2.98
N ASN A 393 -24.23 -56.86 1.93
CA ASN A 393 -24.78 -56.57 0.61
C ASN A 393 -26.31 -56.56 0.60
N ARG A 394 -26.95 -57.41 1.42
CA ARG A 394 -28.42 -57.48 1.54
C ARG A 394 -28.99 -56.20 2.14
N VAL A 395 -28.43 -55.72 3.25
CA VAL A 395 -28.84 -54.45 3.87
C VAL A 395 -28.51 -53.28 2.94
N THR A 396 -27.33 -53.26 2.33
CA THR A 396 -26.94 -52.23 1.34
C THR A 396 -27.94 -52.15 0.19
N ALA A 397 -28.35 -53.30 -0.37
CA ALA A 397 -29.32 -53.37 -1.45
C ALA A 397 -30.72 -52.89 -1.02
N TYR A 398 -31.08 -53.06 0.25
CA TYR A 398 -32.30 -52.52 0.82
C TYR A 398 -32.23 -50.99 0.95
N VAL A 399 -31.18 -50.46 1.59
CA VAL A 399 -30.96 -49.01 1.76
C VAL A 399 -30.94 -48.29 0.41
N ARG A 400 -30.29 -48.88 -0.62
CA ARG A 400 -30.22 -48.33 -1.99
C ARG A 400 -31.56 -48.14 -2.70
N ARG A 401 -32.65 -48.70 -2.18
CA ARG A 401 -34.00 -48.43 -2.70
C ARG A 401 -34.48 -47.03 -2.33
N TYR A 402 -34.00 -46.50 -1.22
CA TYR A 402 -34.50 -45.26 -0.62
C TYR A 402 -33.42 -44.18 -0.49
N MET A 403 -32.14 -44.54 -0.36
CA MET A 403 -31.03 -43.59 -0.24
C MET A 403 -29.91 -43.91 -1.24
N ASP A 404 -29.23 -42.88 -1.72
CA ASP A 404 -28.03 -43.05 -2.53
C ASP A 404 -26.78 -43.36 -1.67
N ALA A 405 -25.64 -43.54 -2.35
CA ALA A 405 -24.38 -43.86 -1.67
C ALA A 405 -23.85 -42.73 -0.78
N SER A 406 -24.34 -41.51 -0.99
CA SER A 406 -24.01 -40.32 -0.22
C SER A 406 -25.10 -39.99 0.79
N ASP A 407 -25.95 -40.93 1.21
CA ASP A 407 -26.98 -40.72 2.22
C ASP A 407 -28.02 -39.64 1.92
N TRP A 408 -28.30 -39.41 0.64
CA TRP A 408 -29.44 -38.61 0.23
C TRP A 408 -30.61 -39.50 -0.13
N PHE A 409 -31.81 -39.14 0.31
CA PHE A 409 -33.01 -39.84 -0.13
C PHE A 409 -33.17 -39.75 -1.66
N VAL A 410 -33.53 -40.85 -2.31
CA VAL A 410 -33.68 -40.93 -3.77
C VAL A 410 -34.86 -40.07 -4.26
N ASP A 411 -35.87 -39.90 -3.40
CA ASP A 411 -37.06 -39.07 -3.61
C ASP A 411 -36.93 -37.67 -2.99
N THR A 412 -35.72 -37.23 -2.63
CA THR A 412 -35.50 -35.87 -2.13
C THR A 412 -35.76 -34.82 -3.23
N PRO A 413 -36.46 -33.71 -2.94
CA PRO A 413 -36.60 -32.60 -3.89
C PRO A 413 -35.30 -31.77 -4.02
N VAL A 414 -34.28 -32.07 -3.19
CA VAL A 414 -33.01 -31.35 -3.16
C VAL A 414 -32.20 -31.58 -4.45
N PRO A 415 -31.88 -30.52 -5.22
CA PRO A 415 -31.13 -30.62 -6.46
C PRO A 415 -29.75 -31.29 -6.30
N ALA A 416 -29.33 -32.05 -7.32
CA ALA A 416 -28.08 -32.83 -7.27
C ALA A 416 -26.82 -31.96 -7.09
N ASP A 417 -26.83 -30.72 -7.58
CA ASP A 417 -25.75 -29.75 -7.41
C ASP A 417 -25.66 -29.24 -5.97
N LEU A 418 -26.79 -28.99 -5.30
CA LEU A 418 -26.79 -28.63 -3.87
C LEU A 418 -26.27 -29.80 -3.02
N ARG A 419 -26.71 -31.03 -3.31
CA ARG A 419 -26.22 -32.23 -2.63
C ARG A 419 -24.70 -32.36 -2.75
N ALA A 420 -24.17 -32.16 -3.95
CA ALA A 420 -22.74 -32.18 -4.20
C ALA A 420 -21.99 -31.05 -3.45
N GLN A 421 -22.54 -29.84 -3.39
CA GLN A 421 -21.93 -28.73 -2.64
C GLN A 421 -21.84 -29.01 -1.15
N VAL A 422 -22.90 -29.56 -0.55
CA VAL A 422 -22.93 -29.95 0.87
C VAL A 422 -21.86 -31.02 1.14
N ASP A 423 -21.83 -32.09 0.35
CA ASP A 423 -20.93 -33.23 0.59
C ASP A 423 -19.46 -32.94 0.26
N THR A 424 -19.18 -32.11 -0.75
CA THR A 424 -17.81 -31.97 -1.30
C THR A 424 -17.17 -30.63 -0.99
N VAL A 425 -17.95 -29.58 -0.72
CA VAL A 425 -17.41 -28.24 -0.43
C VAL A 425 -17.58 -27.89 1.04
N LEU A 426 -18.78 -28.05 1.58
CA LEU A 426 -19.10 -27.66 2.95
C LEU A 426 -18.64 -28.71 3.97
N LYS A 427 -18.88 -30.01 3.75
CA LYS A 427 -18.50 -31.07 4.69
C LYS A 427 -17.00 -31.10 5.03
N PRO A 428 -16.04 -30.98 4.10
CA PRO A 428 -14.62 -30.95 4.45
C PRO A 428 -14.20 -29.74 5.30
N ARG A 429 -15.01 -28.67 5.36
CA ARG A 429 -14.74 -27.43 6.09
C ARG A 429 -15.49 -27.40 7.43
N PHE A 430 -16.79 -27.67 7.41
CA PHE A 430 -17.67 -27.47 8.57
C PHE A 430 -18.21 -28.77 9.19
N ASP A 431 -17.77 -29.93 8.69
CA ASP A 431 -18.11 -31.30 9.11
C ASP A 431 -19.47 -31.46 9.79
N ALA A 432 -19.54 -31.35 11.12
CA ALA A 432 -20.76 -31.50 11.91
C ALA A 432 -21.92 -30.59 11.45
N LEU A 433 -21.64 -29.31 11.12
CA LEU A 433 -22.68 -28.39 10.64
C LEU A 433 -23.18 -28.78 9.25
N ALA A 434 -22.31 -29.33 8.39
CA ALA A 434 -22.71 -29.80 7.07
C ALA A 434 -23.58 -31.07 7.16
N ASP A 435 -23.31 -31.96 8.12
CA ASP A 435 -24.16 -33.12 8.38
C ASP A 435 -25.53 -32.71 8.93
N LEU A 436 -25.59 -31.72 9.82
CA LEU A 436 -26.87 -31.16 10.29
C LEU A 436 -27.67 -30.51 9.15
N MET A 437 -27.01 -29.73 8.29
CA MET A 437 -27.64 -29.15 7.10
C MET A 437 -28.22 -30.23 6.20
N LYS A 438 -27.44 -31.29 5.95
CA LYS A 438 -27.85 -32.43 5.13
C LYS A 438 -29.05 -33.16 5.72
N ASP A 439 -29.04 -33.42 7.02
CA ASP A 439 -30.15 -34.07 7.71
C ASP A 439 -31.43 -33.25 7.61
N SER A 440 -31.32 -31.94 7.80
CA SER A 440 -32.46 -31.04 7.62
C SER A 440 -32.97 -31.00 6.18
N LEU A 441 -32.07 -30.92 5.19
CA LEU A 441 -32.43 -30.97 3.76
C LEU A 441 -33.07 -32.31 3.37
N ASN A 442 -32.64 -33.42 3.97
CA ASN A 442 -33.23 -34.75 3.75
C ASN A 442 -34.67 -34.86 4.25
N GLN A 443 -35.11 -34.00 5.16
CA GLN A 443 -36.51 -33.95 5.62
C GLN A 443 -37.44 -33.28 4.61
N TRP A 444 -36.91 -32.58 3.59
CA TRP A 444 -37.75 -31.93 2.59
C TRP A 444 -38.48 -32.96 1.72
N THR A 445 -39.76 -32.72 1.49
CA THR A 445 -40.64 -33.59 0.69
C THR A 445 -41.38 -32.76 -0.36
N GLY A 446 -41.76 -33.39 -1.48
CA GLY A 446 -42.49 -32.72 -2.57
C GLY A 446 -41.91 -33.03 -3.95
N GLU A 447 -42.61 -32.61 -5.00
CA GLU A 447 -42.17 -32.80 -6.40
C GLU A 447 -41.08 -31.81 -6.86
N GLY A 448 -40.75 -30.82 -6.03
CA GLY A 448 -39.72 -29.81 -6.30
C GLY A 448 -39.64 -28.75 -5.20
N LEU A 449 -38.73 -27.79 -5.38
CA LEU A 449 -38.56 -26.68 -4.44
C LEU A 449 -39.68 -25.64 -4.60
N ASP A 450 -40.26 -25.20 -3.48
CA ASP A 450 -41.10 -24.00 -3.45
C ASP A 450 -40.28 -22.69 -3.47
N LEU A 451 -40.93 -21.53 -3.35
CA LEU A 451 -40.26 -20.23 -3.42
C LEU A 451 -39.25 -20.01 -2.27
N GLU A 452 -39.60 -20.41 -1.05
CA GLU A 452 -38.75 -20.27 0.15
C GLU A 452 -37.57 -21.23 0.07
N GLN A 453 -37.84 -22.49 -0.27
CA GLN A 453 -36.83 -23.51 -0.50
C GLN A 453 -35.87 -23.11 -1.62
N THR A 454 -36.36 -22.45 -2.67
CA THR A 454 -35.50 -21.97 -3.76
C THR A 454 -34.58 -20.84 -3.30
N GLN A 455 -35.09 -19.89 -2.50
CA GLN A 455 -34.26 -18.79 -1.97
C GLN A 455 -33.15 -19.30 -1.04
N LEU A 456 -33.48 -20.26 -0.17
CA LEU A 456 -32.47 -20.88 0.68
C LEU A 456 -31.47 -21.71 -0.14
N TYR A 457 -31.93 -22.47 -1.13
CA TYR A 457 -31.06 -23.19 -2.06
C TYR A 457 -30.05 -22.25 -2.72
N GLU A 458 -30.50 -21.12 -3.30
CA GLU A 458 -29.60 -20.18 -3.95
C GLU A 458 -28.58 -19.59 -2.96
N THR A 459 -29.00 -19.32 -1.73
CA THR A 459 -28.13 -18.79 -0.69
C THR A 459 -27.07 -19.80 -0.25
N ILE A 460 -27.45 -21.07 0.01
CA ILE A 460 -26.51 -22.14 0.36
C ILE A 460 -25.55 -22.38 -0.81
N SER A 461 -26.05 -22.39 -2.04
CA SER A 461 -25.21 -22.57 -3.22
C SER A 461 -24.21 -21.43 -3.41
N ALA A 462 -24.61 -20.19 -3.17
CA ALA A 462 -23.70 -19.06 -3.19
C ALA A 462 -22.65 -19.17 -2.08
N PHE A 463 -23.04 -19.55 -0.86
CA PHE A 463 -22.13 -19.74 0.26
C PHE A 463 -21.09 -20.83 -0.05
N ALA A 464 -21.54 -21.99 -0.53
CA ALA A 464 -20.66 -23.07 -0.95
C ALA A 464 -19.72 -22.62 -2.09
N GLY A 465 -20.25 -21.87 -3.07
CA GLY A 465 -19.47 -21.24 -4.12
C GLY A 465 -18.33 -20.38 -3.59
N ALA A 466 -18.62 -19.49 -2.64
CA ALA A 466 -17.63 -18.66 -1.99
C ALA A 466 -16.58 -19.51 -1.23
N MET A 467 -17.04 -20.48 -0.43
CA MET A 467 -16.18 -21.36 0.37
C MET A 467 -15.26 -22.24 -0.49
N SER A 468 -15.64 -22.56 -1.73
CA SER A 468 -14.77 -23.29 -2.66
C SER A 468 -13.44 -22.59 -2.94
N THR A 469 -13.37 -21.26 -2.73
CA THR A 469 -12.19 -20.44 -2.95
C THR A 469 -11.38 -20.17 -1.68
N VAL A 470 -11.96 -20.45 -0.52
CA VAL A 470 -11.33 -20.27 0.79
C VAL A 470 -10.56 -21.55 1.13
N GLY A 471 -9.24 -21.38 1.34
CA GLY A 471 -8.30 -22.44 1.72
C GLY A 471 -8.16 -22.56 3.23
N GLU A 472 -7.37 -21.66 3.84
CA GLU A 472 -7.20 -21.52 5.28
C GLU A 472 -8.07 -20.37 5.82
N GLY A 473 -8.57 -20.46 7.06
CA GLY A 473 -9.39 -19.41 7.70
C GLY A 473 -10.89 -19.47 7.38
N PHE A 474 -11.41 -20.64 6.99
CA PHE A 474 -12.85 -20.83 6.77
C PHE A 474 -13.64 -20.82 8.09
N GLU A 475 -12.97 -21.02 9.23
CA GLU A 475 -13.56 -21.05 10.57
C GLU A 475 -14.29 -19.75 10.91
N ALA A 476 -13.81 -18.61 10.38
CA ALA A 476 -14.47 -17.31 10.51
C ALA A 476 -15.88 -17.24 9.88
N TYR A 477 -16.24 -18.22 9.05
CA TYR A 477 -17.55 -18.34 8.41
C TYR A 477 -18.48 -19.34 9.14
N GLY A 478 -18.06 -19.86 10.30
CA GLY A 478 -18.83 -20.81 11.10
C GLY A 478 -20.22 -20.30 11.49
N GLU A 479 -20.33 -19.03 11.89
CA GLU A 479 -21.61 -18.40 12.26
C GLU A 479 -22.59 -18.31 11.07
N ILE A 480 -22.06 -18.04 9.87
CA ILE A 480 -22.86 -18.01 8.64
C ILE A 480 -23.35 -19.42 8.33
N MET A 481 -22.48 -20.43 8.42
CA MET A 481 -22.86 -21.83 8.22
C MET A 481 -23.94 -22.25 9.23
N GLN A 482 -23.80 -21.89 10.51
CA GLN A 482 -24.79 -22.19 11.54
C GLN A 482 -26.14 -21.50 11.25
N THR A 483 -26.11 -20.24 10.79
CA THR A 483 -27.32 -19.52 10.38
C THR A 483 -28.03 -20.23 9.23
N LEU A 484 -27.29 -20.75 8.24
CA LEU A 484 -27.86 -21.51 7.13
C LEU A 484 -28.41 -22.87 7.57
N VAL A 485 -27.77 -23.55 8.53
CA VAL A 485 -28.31 -24.79 9.15
C VAL A 485 -29.63 -24.49 9.85
N HIS A 486 -29.71 -23.44 10.66
CA HIS A 486 -30.95 -23.04 11.33
C HIS A 486 -32.03 -22.64 10.31
N ALA A 487 -31.65 -22.06 9.18
CA ALA A 487 -32.59 -21.75 8.11
C ALA A 487 -33.17 -23.02 7.47
N THR A 488 -32.37 -24.08 7.27
CA THR A 488 -32.87 -25.33 6.69
C THR A 488 -33.97 -26.00 7.51
N THR A 489 -33.96 -25.82 8.85
CA THR A 489 -34.94 -26.43 9.77
C THR A 489 -36.23 -25.61 9.90
N ARG A 490 -36.24 -24.33 9.50
CA ARG A 490 -37.34 -23.37 9.74
C ARG A 490 -38.24 -23.09 8.53
N ILE A 491 -38.05 -23.74 7.39
CA ILE A 491 -38.78 -23.44 6.13
C ILE A 491 -40.31 -23.63 6.19
N GLY A 492 -40.87 -24.21 7.25
CA GLY A 492 -42.32 -24.20 7.49
C GLY A 492 -42.87 -22.92 8.17
N VAL A 493 -42.00 -22.07 8.72
CA VAL A 493 -42.33 -20.92 9.59
C VAL A 493 -41.89 -19.59 8.97
N GLY A 494 -41.25 -19.62 7.80
CA GLY A 494 -40.71 -18.46 7.10
C GLY A 494 -39.20 -18.34 7.27
N PHE A 495 -38.48 -18.43 6.16
CA PHE A 495 -37.04 -18.16 6.12
C PHE A 495 -36.75 -16.66 6.34
N VAL A 496 -36.05 -16.33 7.43
CA VAL A 496 -35.50 -14.98 7.67
C VAL A 496 -34.12 -15.11 8.33
N PRO A 497 -33.01 -14.87 7.61
CA PRO A 497 -31.73 -14.60 8.27
C PRO A 497 -31.89 -13.27 9.04
N VAL A 498 -31.80 -13.31 10.38
CA VAL A 498 -32.31 -12.21 11.21
C VAL A 498 -31.44 -10.95 11.13
N VAL A 499 -30.13 -11.08 10.86
CA VAL A 499 -29.19 -9.98 10.54
C VAL A 499 -27.81 -10.55 10.19
N GLY A 500 -26.96 -9.78 9.51
CA GLY A 500 -25.53 -10.06 9.35
C GLY A 500 -25.13 -10.69 8.01
N PRO A 501 -23.89 -11.18 7.87
CA PRO A 501 -23.31 -11.57 6.57
C PRO A 501 -24.10 -12.65 5.81
N ALA A 502 -24.84 -13.51 6.51
CA ALA A 502 -25.72 -14.50 5.90
C ALA A 502 -26.95 -13.85 5.22
N LEU A 503 -27.50 -12.79 5.82
CA LEU A 503 -28.56 -11.99 5.22
C LEU A 503 -28.04 -11.25 3.98
N ASP A 504 -26.87 -10.65 4.11
CA ASP A 504 -26.19 -9.90 3.05
C ASP A 504 -25.94 -10.75 1.79
N LEU A 505 -25.44 -11.98 2.00
CA LEU A 505 -25.30 -12.96 0.94
C LEU A 505 -26.65 -13.30 0.30
N CYS A 506 -27.64 -13.54 1.14
CA CYS A 506 -28.95 -13.98 0.72
C CYS A 506 -29.68 -12.92 -0.12
N GLU A 507 -29.67 -11.66 0.31
CA GLU A 507 -30.31 -10.55 -0.41
C GLU A 507 -29.64 -10.31 -1.77
N ALA A 508 -28.30 -10.39 -1.81
CA ALA A 508 -27.53 -10.27 -3.04
C ALA A 508 -27.95 -11.31 -4.08
N VAL A 509 -28.07 -12.55 -3.63
CA VAL A 509 -28.34 -13.70 -4.49
C VAL A 509 -29.80 -13.75 -4.88
N THR A 510 -30.71 -13.67 -3.91
CA THR A 510 -32.16 -13.83 -4.14
C THR A 510 -32.81 -12.58 -4.73
N GLY A 511 -32.25 -11.39 -4.50
CA GLY A 511 -32.83 -10.12 -4.90
C GLY A 511 -34.03 -9.70 -4.07
N LYS A 512 -34.19 -10.22 -2.86
CA LYS A 512 -35.33 -9.94 -1.98
C LYS A 512 -34.86 -9.35 -0.67
N ALA A 513 -35.41 -8.19 -0.30
CA ALA A 513 -35.16 -7.58 0.99
C ALA A 513 -35.56 -8.54 2.12
N PHE A 514 -34.69 -8.67 3.11
CA PHE A 514 -34.82 -9.60 4.22
C PHE A 514 -34.94 -11.09 3.82
N CYS A 515 -34.68 -11.40 2.54
CA CYS A 515 -34.92 -12.71 1.95
C CYS A 515 -36.34 -13.27 2.11
N LEU A 516 -37.32 -12.39 2.26
CA LEU A 516 -38.72 -12.78 2.35
C LEU A 516 -39.28 -13.04 0.94
N PRO A 517 -40.08 -14.09 0.71
CA PRO A 517 -40.79 -14.29 -0.55
C PRO A 517 -41.69 -13.11 -0.92
N SER A 518 -42.35 -12.53 0.09
CA SER A 518 -43.16 -11.31 -0.01
C SER A 518 -42.35 -10.02 0.14
N GLY A 519 -41.03 -10.12 0.29
CA GLY A 519 -40.12 -8.99 0.43
C GLY A 519 -40.07 -8.12 -0.84
N GLN A 520 -39.68 -6.86 -0.64
CA GLN A 520 -39.44 -5.93 -1.73
C GLN A 520 -38.35 -6.48 -2.65
N GLU A 521 -38.57 -6.39 -3.96
CA GLU A 521 -37.54 -6.68 -4.97
C GLU A 521 -36.42 -5.64 -4.85
N LEU A 522 -35.19 -6.13 -4.69
CA LEU A 522 -33.99 -5.32 -4.68
C LEU A 522 -33.51 -5.10 -6.10
N SER A 523 -33.12 -3.85 -6.39
CA SER A 523 -32.39 -3.51 -7.61
C SER A 523 -31.03 -4.22 -7.66
N ASP A 524 -30.43 -4.34 -8.85
CA ASP A 524 -29.10 -4.93 -8.99
C ASP A 524 -28.07 -4.15 -8.13
N GLU A 525 -28.22 -2.82 -8.00
CA GLU A 525 -27.37 -1.98 -7.16
C GLU A 525 -27.50 -2.30 -5.65
N GLU A 526 -28.73 -2.48 -5.15
CA GLU A 526 -28.99 -2.88 -3.76
C GLU A 526 -28.47 -4.29 -3.48
N ARG A 527 -28.58 -5.20 -4.44
CA ARG A 527 -28.06 -6.57 -4.34
C ARG A 527 -26.53 -6.61 -4.33
N ILE A 528 -25.89 -5.81 -5.16
CA ILE A 528 -24.43 -5.66 -5.17
C ILE A 528 -23.95 -5.11 -3.82
N PHE A 529 -24.67 -4.16 -3.25
CA PHE A 529 -24.35 -3.59 -1.94
C PHE A 529 -24.47 -4.62 -0.82
N SER A 530 -25.58 -5.35 -0.81
CA SER A 530 -25.79 -6.40 0.17
C SER A 530 -24.70 -7.48 0.05
N GLY A 531 -24.36 -7.91 -1.16
CA GLY A 531 -23.33 -8.93 -1.37
C GLY A 531 -21.90 -8.50 -0.99
N VAL A 532 -21.67 -7.20 -0.94
CA VAL A 532 -20.42 -6.64 -0.41
C VAL A 532 -20.33 -6.79 1.13
N GLY A 533 -21.45 -6.77 1.85
CA GLY A 533 -21.51 -7.01 3.30
C GLY A 533 -21.12 -8.44 3.71
N PHE A 534 -21.26 -9.41 2.81
CA PHE A 534 -20.87 -10.80 3.04
C PHE A 534 -19.33 -11.04 3.05
N GLY A 535 -18.53 -10.25 2.34
CA GLY A 535 -17.13 -10.59 2.08
C GLY A 535 -16.12 -10.02 3.08
N LEU A 536 -15.64 -10.86 4.00
CA LEU A 536 -14.53 -10.52 4.89
C LEU A 536 -13.19 -10.56 4.12
N GLY A 537 -12.76 -9.40 3.61
CA GLY A 537 -11.38 -9.15 3.17
C GLY A 537 -10.93 -9.70 1.81
N ALA A 538 -11.68 -10.62 1.17
CA ALA A 538 -11.36 -11.20 -0.14
C ALA A 538 -12.59 -11.34 -1.06
N ILE A 539 -13.29 -10.23 -1.29
CA ILE A 539 -14.59 -10.17 -1.98
C ILE A 539 -14.48 -10.72 -3.42
N GLY A 540 -13.45 -10.33 -4.17
CA GLY A 540 -13.32 -10.67 -5.59
C GLY A 540 -13.24 -12.19 -5.87
N PRO A 541 -12.30 -12.92 -5.24
CA PRO A 541 -12.21 -14.37 -5.39
C PRO A 541 -13.47 -15.11 -4.92
N MET A 542 -14.04 -14.72 -3.78
CA MET A 542 -15.24 -15.37 -3.23
C MET A 542 -16.42 -15.25 -4.19
N TRP A 543 -16.70 -14.03 -4.66
CA TRP A 543 -17.81 -13.79 -5.59
C TRP A 543 -17.56 -14.41 -6.98
N ARG A 544 -16.30 -14.61 -7.40
CA ARG A 544 -16.00 -15.48 -8.55
C ARG A 544 -16.40 -16.92 -8.30
N GLY A 545 -16.14 -17.46 -7.11
CA GLY A 545 -16.65 -18.78 -6.71
C GLY A 545 -18.19 -18.85 -6.77
N VAL A 546 -18.86 -17.80 -6.29
CA VAL A 546 -20.32 -17.66 -6.37
C VAL A 546 -20.83 -17.75 -7.82
N THR A 547 -20.18 -17.10 -8.78
CA THR A 547 -20.59 -17.16 -10.20
C THR A 547 -20.57 -18.56 -10.81
N SER A 548 -19.78 -19.47 -10.24
CA SER A 548 -19.67 -20.86 -10.71
C SER A 548 -20.67 -21.83 -10.04
N SER A 549 -21.56 -21.30 -9.20
CA SER A 549 -22.58 -22.07 -8.48
C SER A 549 -23.90 -22.15 -9.26
N GLY A 550 -24.79 -23.06 -8.88
CA GLY A 550 -26.10 -23.33 -9.53
C GLY A 550 -27.14 -22.20 -9.43
N LEU A 551 -26.74 -20.94 -9.52
CA LEU A 551 -27.58 -19.77 -9.28
C LEU A 551 -28.38 -19.36 -10.51
N ARG A 552 -29.48 -18.62 -10.30
CA ARG A 552 -30.20 -17.97 -11.41
C ARG A 552 -29.31 -16.96 -12.15
N PRO A 553 -29.56 -16.72 -13.46
CA PRO A 553 -28.76 -15.79 -14.26
C PRO A 553 -28.64 -14.38 -13.66
N ALA A 554 -29.69 -13.88 -13.00
CA ALA A 554 -29.66 -12.57 -12.36
C ALA A 554 -28.72 -12.52 -11.15
N ALA A 555 -28.60 -13.60 -10.39
CA ALA A 555 -27.66 -13.72 -9.27
C ALA A 555 -26.22 -13.89 -9.78
N ILE A 556 -26.00 -14.66 -10.86
CA ILE A 556 -24.69 -14.78 -11.51
C ILE A 556 -24.20 -13.42 -12.00
N ARG A 557 -25.09 -12.61 -12.61
CA ARG A 557 -24.75 -11.24 -13.04
C ARG A 557 -24.29 -10.38 -11.86
N VAL A 558 -25.10 -10.28 -10.81
CA VAL A 558 -24.77 -9.51 -9.60
C VAL A 558 -23.47 -10.00 -8.97
N ALA A 559 -23.28 -11.31 -8.84
CA ALA A 559 -22.04 -11.91 -8.33
C ALA A 559 -20.82 -11.54 -9.19
N GLY A 560 -20.96 -11.51 -10.51
CA GLY A 560 -19.93 -11.04 -11.44
C GLY A 560 -19.59 -9.57 -11.22
N GLU A 561 -20.62 -8.71 -11.06
CA GLU A 561 -20.42 -7.29 -10.79
C GLU A 561 -19.74 -7.04 -9.43
N ILE A 562 -20.10 -7.79 -8.39
CA ILE A 562 -19.43 -7.72 -7.08
C ILE A 562 -17.97 -8.18 -7.18
N ALA A 563 -17.73 -9.29 -7.89
CA ALA A 563 -16.38 -9.80 -8.13
C ALA A 563 -15.49 -8.77 -8.85
N GLU A 564 -16.08 -7.98 -9.73
CA GLU A 564 -15.41 -6.90 -10.45
C GLU A 564 -15.15 -5.66 -9.58
N ILE A 565 -15.75 -5.45 -8.41
CA ILE A 565 -15.52 -4.22 -7.60
C ILE A 565 -14.06 -4.11 -7.13
N GLU A 566 -13.46 -5.19 -6.65
CA GLU A 566 -12.04 -5.18 -6.24
C GLU A 566 -11.12 -5.02 -7.45
N GLU A 567 -11.46 -5.66 -8.56
CA GLU A 567 -10.68 -5.56 -9.80
C GLU A 567 -10.82 -4.18 -10.44
N ALA A 568 -12.01 -3.56 -10.38
CA ALA A 568 -12.31 -2.22 -10.84
C ALA A 568 -11.60 -1.18 -9.97
N PHE A 569 -11.57 -1.34 -8.64
CA PHE A 569 -10.78 -0.45 -7.77
C PHE A 569 -9.27 -0.62 -8.06
N ALA A 570 -8.78 -1.86 -8.20
CA ALA A 570 -7.40 -2.13 -8.60
C ALA A 570 -7.08 -1.62 -10.01
N GLN A 571 -8.04 -1.66 -10.94
CA GLN A 571 -7.92 -1.07 -12.27
C GLN A 571 -8.00 0.44 -12.22
N ILE A 572 -8.82 1.07 -11.38
CA ILE A 572 -8.84 2.52 -11.13
C ILE A 572 -7.44 2.94 -10.63
N LEU A 573 -6.83 2.19 -9.72
CA LEU A 573 -5.45 2.40 -9.27
C LEU A 573 -4.42 2.24 -10.42
N LYS A 574 -4.64 1.32 -11.36
CA LYS A 574 -3.70 1.00 -12.47
C LYS A 574 -3.87 1.86 -13.73
N THR A 575 -5.10 2.21 -14.11
CA THR A 575 -5.46 2.83 -15.40
C THR A 575 -5.83 4.30 -15.25
N ASN A 576 -6.54 4.67 -14.19
CA ASN A 576 -6.76 6.05 -13.79
C ASN A 576 -5.61 6.51 -12.89
N ARG A 577 -4.40 6.67 -13.47
CA ARG A 577 -3.36 7.48 -12.83
C ARG A 577 -4.03 8.78 -12.39
N VAL A 578 -4.15 9.00 -11.08
CA VAL A 578 -4.80 10.18 -10.50
C VAL A 578 -4.34 11.41 -11.30
N ARG A 579 -5.23 11.94 -12.14
CA ARG A 579 -4.82 12.91 -13.15
C ARG A 579 -4.71 14.25 -12.47
N GLY A 580 -3.63 14.97 -12.76
CA GLY A 580 -3.53 16.36 -12.30
C GLY A 580 -4.62 17.22 -12.94
N TYR A 581 -5.12 18.20 -12.21
CA TYR A 581 -6.04 19.21 -12.73
C TYR A 581 -5.40 20.59 -12.59
N LYS A 582 -5.06 21.24 -13.71
CA LYS A 582 -4.33 22.51 -13.73
C LYS A 582 -3.04 22.43 -12.88
N ASN A 583 -2.99 23.14 -11.76
CA ASN A 583 -1.87 23.17 -10.81
C ASN A 583 -2.00 22.15 -9.65
N LEU A 584 -3.02 21.29 -9.68
CA LEU A 584 -3.22 20.20 -8.73
C LEU A 584 -2.54 18.94 -9.26
N THR A 585 -1.67 18.34 -8.45
CA THR A 585 -1.09 17.02 -8.75
C THR A 585 -1.94 15.97 -8.08
N GLY A 586 -2.35 14.96 -8.84
CA GLY A 586 -3.17 13.88 -8.32
C GLY A 586 -2.50 13.07 -7.21
N ALA A 587 -3.26 12.66 -6.20
CA ALA A 587 -2.79 11.77 -5.14
C ALA A 587 -3.88 10.83 -4.62
N MET A 588 -3.45 9.74 -3.99
CA MET A 588 -4.32 8.76 -3.33
C MET A 588 -3.87 8.56 -1.89
N THR A 589 -4.80 8.17 -1.03
CA THR A 589 -4.50 7.69 0.31
C THR A 589 -3.63 6.43 0.26
N THR A 590 -2.72 6.30 1.21
CA THR A 590 -1.93 5.08 1.44
C THR A 590 -2.56 4.18 2.50
N LYS A 591 -3.66 4.62 3.12
CA LYS A 591 -4.41 3.87 4.13
C LYS A 591 -5.44 2.95 3.46
N PRO A 592 -5.91 1.90 4.17
CA PRO A 592 -7.06 1.12 3.73
C PRO A 592 -8.26 2.05 3.49
N VAL A 593 -8.80 2.00 2.27
CA VAL A 593 -10.05 2.67 1.89
C VAL A 593 -11.19 1.76 2.31
N ASN A 594 -12.18 2.29 3.01
CA ASN A 594 -13.32 1.48 3.44
C ASN A 594 -14.16 1.06 2.22
N ILE A 595 -15.01 0.07 2.45
CA ILE A 595 -15.79 -0.57 1.39
C ILE A 595 -16.75 0.42 0.70
N PHE A 596 -17.42 1.28 1.48
CA PHE A 596 -18.34 2.28 0.93
C PHE A 596 -17.62 3.34 0.08
N GLU A 597 -16.45 3.78 0.50
CA GLU A 597 -15.58 4.68 -0.29
C GLU A 597 -15.13 4.02 -1.60
N LYS A 598 -14.84 2.72 -1.62
CA LYS A 598 -14.55 2.00 -2.89
C LYS A 598 -15.76 2.01 -3.83
N LYS A 599 -16.99 1.83 -3.31
CA LYS A 599 -18.24 1.93 -4.09
C LYS A 599 -18.44 3.34 -4.63
N ALA A 600 -18.25 4.36 -3.79
CA ALA A 600 -18.30 5.76 -4.21
C ALA A 600 -17.26 6.07 -5.30
N ALA A 601 -16.03 5.57 -5.16
CA ALA A 601 -14.97 5.73 -6.16
C ALA A 601 -15.34 5.11 -7.52
N LYS A 602 -15.91 3.90 -7.54
CA LYS A 602 -16.41 3.25 -8.75
C LYS A 602 -17.55 4.05 -9.38
N PHE A 603 -18.56 4.43 -8.60
CA PHE A 603 -19.67 5.27 -9.07
C PHE A 603 -19.19 6.56 -9.75
N LEU A 604 -18.21 7.25 -9.14
CA LEU A 604 -17.66 8.48 -9.72
C LEU A 604 -16.99 8.23 -11.09
N VAL A 605 -16.31 7.10 -11.26
CA VAL A 605 -15.67 6.73 -12.52
C VAL A 605 -16.70 6.33 -13.57
N ASP A 606 -17.73 5.58 -13.18
CA ASP A 606 -18.84 5.17 -14.06
C ASP A 606 -19.67 6.38 -14.52
N ASP A 607 -19.81 7.41 -13.66
CA ASP A 607 -20.37 8.72 -14.00
C ASP A 607 -19.46 9.55 -14.93
N GLY A 608 -18.41 8.93 -15.47
CA GLY A 608 -17.48 9.52 -16.45
C GLY A 608 -16.51 10.53 -15.85
N ARG A 609 -16.31 10.55 -14.53
CA ARG A 609 -15.42 11.50 -13.85
C ARG A 609 -14.01 10.98 -13.78
N SER A 610 -13.06 11.90 -13.79
CA SER A 610 -11.65 11.60 -13.53
C SER A 610 -11.32 11.90 -12.06
N LEU A 611 -10.70 10.95 -11.35
CA LEU A 611 -10.30 11.14 -9.96
C LEU A 611 -8.97 11.92 -9.87
N VAL A 612 -8.93 12.93 -8.98
CA VAL A 612 -7.77 13.80 -8.69
C VAL A 612 -7.30 13.62 -7.25
N GLY A 613 -8.19 13.36 -6.31
CA GLY A 613 -7.88 12.97 -4.93
C GLY A 613 -8.77 11.81 -4.52
N VAL A 614 -8.18 10.77 -3.96
CA VAL A 614 -8.87 9.53 -3.53
C VAL A 614 -8.53 9.23 -2.08
N GLY A 615 -9.56 9.09 -1.25
CA GLY A 615 -9.46 9.06 0.21
C GLY A 615 -9.10 10.43 0.78
N ASP A 616 -9.44 10.63 2.05
CA ASP A 616 -9.18 11.86 2.78
C ASP A 616 -7.69 12.30 2.71
N ASP A 617 -6.74 11.39 2.90
CA ASP A 617 -5.30 11.64 2.79
C ASP A 617 -4.85 11.97 1.35
N GLY A 618 -5.51 11.39 0.35
CA GLY A 618 -5.28 11.73 -1.06
C GLY A 618 -5.72 13.16 -1.35
N VAL A 619 -6.93 13.53 -0.94
CA VAL A 619 -7.46 14.90 -1.09
C VAL A 619 -6.61 15.90 -0.30
N ARG A 620 -6.17 15.56 0.92
CA ARG A 620 -5.25 16.39 1.71
C ARG A 620 -3.96 16.66 0.95
N THR A 621 -3.38 15.63 0.35
CA THR A 621 -2.13 15.73 -0.40
C THR A 621 -2.30 16.63 -1.62
N VAL A 622 -3.40 16.48 -2.37
CA VAL A 622 -3.69 17.29 -3.57
C VAL A 622 -3.89 18.77 -3.22
N LEU A 623 -4.70 19.03 -2.20
CA LEU A 623 -5.11 20.39 -1.83
C LEU A 623 -4.11 21.08 -0.89
N GLY A 624 -3.16 20.34 -0.30
CA GLY A 624 -2.21 20.83 0.68
C GLY A 624 -2.86 21.11 2.04
N ILE A 625 -3.83 20.30 2.43
CA ILE A 625 -4.48 20.34 3.74
C ILE A 625 -3.58 19.58 4.74
N PRO A 626 -3.33 20.11 5.96
CA PRO A 626 -2.54 19.40 6.97
C PRO A 626 -3.20 18.07 7.39
N LYS A 627 -2.40 17.12 7.89
CA LYS A 627 -2.91 15.80 8.33
C LYS A 627 -3.71 15.86 9.63
N GLU A 628 -3.36 16.81 10.50
CA GLU A 628 -3.96 16.96 11.81
C GLU A 628 -4.63 18.33 11.94
N SER A 629 -5.68 18.38 12.74
CA SER A 629 -6.32 19.62 13.17
C SER A 629 -5.89 19.92 14.60
N PRO A 630 -5.44 21.15 14.92
CA PRO A 630 -5.44 21.61 16.31
C PRO A 630 -6.79 21.35 16.98
N THR A 631 -6.81 21.00 18.26
CA THR A 631 -8.03 20.66 19.01
C THR A 631 -9.12 21.73 18.81
N GLY A 632 -10.31 21.29 18.37
CA GLY A 632 -11.46 22.17 18.11
C GLY A 632 -11.46 22.89 16.76
N THR A 633 -10.53 22.59 15.85
CA THR A 633 -10.48 23.17 14.49
C THR A 633 -10.81 22.14 13.41
N ILE A 634 -11.04 22.63 12.18
CA ILE A 634 -11.32 21.78 11.01
C ILE A 634 -10.13 21.66 10.06
N GLU A 635 -8.96 22.19 10.43
CA GLU A 635 -7.86 22.48 9.49
C GLU A 635 -7.33 21.23 8.79
N GLY A 636 -7.38 20.07 9.42
CA GLY A 636 -6.98 18.78 8.86
C GLY A 636 -8.12 17.93 8.30
N LYS A 637 -9.36 18.41 8.31
CA LYS A 637 -10.52 17.68 7.79
C LYS A 637 -10.55 17.77 6.27
N ALA A 638 -10.65 16.65 5.58
CA ALA A 638 -10.75 16.62 4.12
C ALA A 638 -11.84 15.63 3.72
N PRO A 639 -12.46 15.85 2.54
CA PRO A 639 -13.42 14.91 2.03
C PRO A 639 -12.72 13.73 1.35
N ASP A 640 -13.47 12.66 1.10
CA ASP A 640 -12.92 11.44 0.51
C ASP A 640 -12.51 11.59 -0.96
N PHE A 641 -13.21 12.44 -1.72
CA PHE A 641 -12.95 12.57 -3.16
C PHE A 641 -12.82 14.00 -3.64
N LEU A 642 -11.87 14.17 -4.54
CA LEU A 642 -11.77 15.31 -5.44
C LEU A 642 -11.76 14.76 -6.87
N SER A 643 -12.76 15.10 -7.66
CA SER A 643 -12.93 14.60 -9.02
C SER A 643 -13.13 15.72 -10.04
N VAL A 644 -12.98 15.39 -11.32
CA VAL A 644 -13.19 16.26 -12.46
C VAL A 644 -14.35 15.71 -13.29
N SER A 645 -15.40 16.51 -13.46
CA SER A 645 -16.56 16.17 -14.28
C SER A 645 -16.18 16.07 -15.78
N SER A 646 -17.06 15.45 -16.56
CA SER A 646 -16.93 15.42 -18.03
C SER A 646 -16.88 16.84 -18.64
N GLY A 647 -17.48 17.83 -17.99
CA GLY A 647 -17.40 19.25 -18.33
C GLY A 647 -16.10 19.96 -17.91
N HIS A 648 -15.11 19.22 -17.42
CA HIS A 648 -13.80 19.72 -16.95
C HIS A 648 -13.90 20.72 -15.78
N LYS A 649 -14.80 20.44 -14.83
CA LYS A 649 -14.94 21.19 -13.58
C LYS A 649 -14.68 20.31 -12.36
N LEU A 650 -14.28 20.92 -11.25
CA LEU A 650 -13.98 20.23 -9.99
C LEU A 650 -15.28 19.90 -9.23
N ILE A 651 -15.30 18.71 -8.64
CA ILE A 651 -16.34 18.27 -7.71
C ILE A 651 -15.68 17.77 -6.44
N LEU A 652 -16.17 18.23 -5.29
CA LEU A 652 -15.78 17.76 -3.96
C LEU A 652 -16.87 16.82 -3.44
N SER A 653 -16.51 15.58 -3.11
CA SER A 653 -17.50 14.58 -2.66
C SER A 653 -17.03 13.92 -1.38
N GLU A 654 -17.89 13.91 -0.37
CA GLU A 654 -17.69 13.16 0.87
C GLU A 654 -18.50 11.87 0.83
N ALA A 655 -17.93 10.74 1.25
CA ALA A 655 -18.60 9.45 1.30
C ALA A 655 -18.87 9.01 2.75
N LYS A 656 -20.12 8.66 3.07
CA LYS A 656 -20.50 8.19 4.40
C LYS A 656 -21.52 7.03 4.35
N GLY A 657 -21.20 5.94 5.03
CA GLY A 657 -22.14 4.86 5.37
C GLY A 657 -22.63 4.96 6.82
N GLY A 658 -23.69 4.23 7.14
CA GLY A 658 -24.31 4.19 8.47
C GLY A 658 -24.89 5.53 8.92
N THR A 659 -24.72 5.90 10.19
CA THR A 659 -25.24 7.16 10.75
C THR A 659 -24.34 8.34 10.39
N ILE A 660 -24.91 9.33 9.70
CA ILE A 660 -24.15 10.45 9.11
C ILE A 660 -24.15 11.67 10.02
N ASP A 661 -22.99 12.00 10.58
CA ASP A 661 -22.79 13.31 11.21
C ASP A 661 -22.71 14.41 10.14
N VAL A 662 -23.82 15.16 10.01
CA VAL A 662 -23.95 16.23 9.02
C VAL A 662 -23.00 17.40 9.29
N PHE A 663 -22.67 17.68 10.55
CA PHE A 663 -21.72 18.73 10.86
C PHE A 663 -20.32 18.35 10.40
N GLU A 664 -19.96 17.08 10.52
CA GLU A 664 -18.67 16.59 10.08
C GLU A 664 -18.50 16.65 8.56
N VAL A 665 -19.48 16.12 7.82
CA VAL A 665 -19.54 16.23 6.36
C VAL A 665 -19.38 17.69 5.92
N ARG A 666 -20.12 18.60 6.56
CA ARG A 666 -20.06 20.02 6.22
C ARG A 666 -18.69 20.63 6.52
N ASN A 667 -18.03 20.21 7.59
CA ASN A 667 -16.69 20.70 7.94
C ASN A 667 -15.64 20.23 6.94
N GLN A 668 -15.66 18.95 6.54
CA GLN A 668 -14.75 18.38 5.54
C GLN A 668 -14.89 19.09 4.18
N LEU A 669 -16.14 19.18 3.68
CA LEU A 669 -16.43 19.85 2.41
C LEU A 669 -16.09 21.35 2.45
N THR A 670 -16.37 22.03 3.58
CA THR A 670 -16.01 23.44 3.75
C THR A 670 -14.49 23.63 3.71
N ASN A 671 -13.72 22.82 4.46
CA ASN A 671 -12.27 22.98 4.51
C ASN A 671 -11.62 22.71 3.14
N ALA A 672 -12.10 21.70 2.41
CA ALA A 672 -11.62 21.47 1.06
C ALA A 672 -11.99 22.60 0.10
N MET A 673 -13.20 23.16 0.19
CA MET A 673 -13.60 24.32 -0.61
C MET A 673 -12.71 25.55 -0.31
N GLU A 674 -12.34 25.78 0.94
CA GLU A 674 -11.38 26.82 1.32
C GLU A 674 -9.97 26.54 0.76
N ALA A 675 -9.51 25.28 0.78
CA ALA A 675 -8.23 24.90 0.22
C ALA A 675 -8.20 25.08 -1.31
N VAL A 676 -9.26 24.68 -2.02
CA VAL A 676 -9.43 24.92 -3.46
C VAL A 676 -9.43 26.43 -3.76
N LYS A 677 -10.08 27.25 -2.93
CA LYS A 677 -10.04 28.72 -3.05
C LYS A 677 -8.63 29.27 -2.87
N LYS A 678 -7.85 28.80 -1.88
CA LYS A 678 -6.45 29.20 -1.66
C LYS A 678 -5.54 28.84 -2.85
N LYS A 679 -5.90 27.82 -3.63
CA LYS A 679 -5.23 27.42 -4.87
C LYS A 679 -5.65 28.24 -6.10
N GLY A 680 -6.60 29.18 -5.95
CA GLY A 680 -7.12 30.01 -7.03
C GLY A 680 -8.14 29.32 -7.92
N LEU A 681 -8.76 28.22 -7.46
CA LEU A 681 -9.62 27.36 -8.26
C LEU A 681 -11.10 27.37 -7.82
N ALA A 682 -11.52 28.30 -6.97
CA ALA A 682 -12.91 28.34 -6.48
C ALA A 682 -13.96 28.43 -7.60
N GLY A 683 -13.66 29.16 -8.69
CA GLY A 683 -14.55 29.27 -9.86
C GLY A 683 -14.55 28.04 -10.78
N ASP A 684 -13.71 27.05 -10.49
CA ASP A 684 -13.69 25.77 -11.19
C ASP A 684 -14.52 24.71 -10.47
N VAL A 685 -14.96 24.94 -9.24
CA VAL A 685 -15.83 24.01 -8.52
C VAL A 685 -17.25 24.13 -9.07
N GLU A 686 -17.74 23.06 -9.67
CA GLU A 686 -19.09 22.96 -10.22
C GLU A 686 -20.11 22.70 -9.09
N ARG A 687 -19.81 21.74 -8.23
CA ARG A 687 -20.69 21.35 -7.11
C ARG A 687 -19.94 20.64 -6.00
N VAL A 688 -20.62 20.50 -4.87
CA VAL A 688 -20.16 19.73 -3.71
C VAL A 688 -21.23 18.71 -3.33
N GLU A 689 -20.78 17.53 -2.92
CA GLU A 689 -21.63 16.35 -2.84
C GLU A 689 -21.41 15.61 -1.51
N LEU A 690 -22.50 15.07 -0.98
CA LEU A 690 -22.49 13.98 -0.02
C LEU A 690 -22.97 12.74 -0.76
N ILE A 691 -22.10 11.74 -0.86
CA ILE A 691 -22.41 10.40 -1.32
C ILE A 691 -22.70 9.57 -0.07
N MET A 692 -23.92 9.10 0.07
CA MET A 692 -24.37 8.38 1.26
C MET A 692 -24.95 7.02 0.92
N GLU A 693 -24.84 6.09 1.86
CA GLU A 693 -25.51 4.79 1.78
C GLU A 693 -27.03 4.97 1.73
N GLN A 694 -27.69 4.18 0.88
CA GLN A 694 -29.15 4.16 0.83
C GLN A 694 -29.72 3.66 2.16
N GLY A 695 -30.60 4.45 2.78
CA GLY A 695 -31.17 4.15 4.11
C GLY A 695 -30.39 4.75 5.28
N ALA A 696 -29.20 5.32 5.05
CA ALA A 696 -28.44 5.98 6.10
C ALA A 696 -29.21 7.14 6.77
N GLU A 697 -29.16 7.16 8.10
CA GLU A 697 -29.81 8.17 8.91
C GLU A 697 -28.89 9.37 9.15
N PHE A 698 -29.48 10.57 9.25
CA PHE A 698 -28.71 11.77 9.59
C PHE A 698 -28.68 11.99 11.10
N LYS A 699 -27.51 12.39 11.59
CA LYS A 699 -27.31 12.94 12.93
C LYS A 699 -26.87 14.41 12.82
N PRO A 700 -27.60 15.34 13.45
CA PRO A 700 -28.93 15.19 14.04
C PRO A 700 -30.04 14.90 13.01
N ASP A 701 -31.12 14.28 13.48
CA ASP A 701 -32.33 13.83 12.75
C ASP A 701 -33.09 14.92 11.98
N LYS A 702 -32.89 16.19 12.36
CA LYS A 702 -33.45 17.35 11.65
C LYS A 702 -32.97 17.53 10.22
N PHE A 703 -31.92 16.84 9.80
CA PHE A 703 -31.45 16.92 8.42
C PHE A 703 -32.16 15.86 7.57
N ILE A 704 -32.63 16.26 6.39
CA ILE A 704 -33.27 15.37 5.43
C ILE A 704 -32.73 15.63 4.03
N VAL A 705 -33.02 14.73 3.09
CA VAL A 705 -32.84 15.01 1.67
C VAL A 705 -34.14 15.59 1.12
N LYS A 706 -34.07 16.77 0.51
CA LYS A 706 -35.18 17.42 -0.19
C LYS A 706 -34.72 17.87 -1.56
N ASP A 707 -35.42 17.44 -2.59
CA ASP A 707 -35.14 17.76 -4.00
C ASP A 707 -33.69 17.42 -4.43
N GLY A 708 -33.11 16.35 -3.87
CA GLY A 708 -31.73 15.93 -4.13
C GLY A 708 -30.65 16.72 -3.38
N TYR A 709 -31.03 17.58 -2.43
CA TYR A 709 -30.09 18.36 -1.63
C TYR A 709 -30.31 18.15 -0.13
N LEU A 710 -29.25 18.38 0.64
CA LEU A 710 -29.32 18.34 2.09
C LEU A 710 -30.13 19.53 2.62
N PHE A 711 -31.13 19.28 3.46
CA PHE A 711 -32.09 20.27 3.95
C PHE A 711 -32.20 20.24 5.46
N ASP A 712 -32.13 21.42 6.10
CA ASP A 712 -32.28 21.62 7.54
C ASP A 712 -33.75 21.96 7.83
N THR A 713 -34.49 21.02 8.43
CA THR A 713 -35.93 21.19 8.68
C THR A 713 -36.22 22.27 9.71
N ASP A 714 -35.40 22.39 10.76
CA ASP A 714 -35.53 23.44 11.79
C ASP A 714 -35.46 24.84 11.17
N LYS A 715 -34.58 25.02 10.19
CA LYS A 715 -34.35 26.33 9.53
C LYS A 715 -35.20 26.53 8.29
N GLY A 716 -35.85 25.48 7.79
CA GLY A 716 -36.60 25.48 6.54
C GLY A 716 -35.76 25.86 5.32
N LYS A 717 -34.47 25.48 5.28
CA LYS A 717 -33.54 25.89 4.21
C LYS A 717 -32.60 24.77 3.80
N THR A 718 -32.24 24.76 2.51
CA THR A 718 -31.17 23.92 1.96
C THR A 718 -29.83 24.29 2.59
N VAL A 719 -29.06 23.28 2.98
CA VAL A 719 -27.76 23.44 3.65
C VAL A 719 -26.71 23.90 2.64
N THR A 720 -25.98 24.96 3.01
CA THR A 720 -24.82 25.45 2.26
C THR A 720 -23.53 25.20 3.04
N LEU A 721 -22.41 25.20 2.33
CA LEU A 721 -21.09 25.25 2.98
C LEU A 721 -20.88 26.58 3.71
N LYS A 722 -20.09 26.56 4.79
CA LYS A 722 -19.85 27.76 5.60
C LYS A 722 -19.01 28.75 4.78
N GLY A 723 -19.52 29.97 4.57
CA GLY A 723 -18.83 31.01 3.80
C GLY A 723 -18.93 30.86 2.28
N PHE A 724 -19.75 29.93 1.78
CA PHE A 724 -20.01 29.73 0.35
C PHE A 724 -21.52 29.61 0.09
N SER A 725 -21.96 30.00 -1.11
CA SER A 725 -23.36 29.86 -1.54
C SER A 725 -23.67 28.52 -2.20
N THR A 726 -22.77 27.54 -2.09
CA THR A 726 -22.89 26.22 -2.73
C THR A 726 -23.71 25.28 -1.85
N PHE A 727 -24.76 24.69 -2.42
CA PHE A 727 -25.58 23.67 -1.77
C PHE A 727 -24.89 22.31 -1.80
N ILE A 728 -25.14 21.49 -0.79
CA ILE A 728 -24.66 20.10 -0.73
C ILE A 728 -25.67 19.21 -1.44
N MET A 729 -25.30 18.72 -2.62
CA MET A 729 -26.09 17.73 -3.36
C MET A 729 -25.92 16.38 -2.67
N VAL A 730 -27.00 15.61 -2.57
CA VAL A 730 -26.98 14.28 -1.94
C VAL A 730 -27.18 13.22 -3.00
N ILE A 731 -26.24 12.29 -3.08
CA ILE A 731 -26.28 11.11 -3.92
C ILE A 731 -26.44 9.93 -2.98
N ARG A 732 -27.45 9.10 -3.20
CA ARG A 732 -27.68 7.87 -2.44
C ARG A 732 -27.21 6.69 -3.29
N LEU A 733 -26.35 5.85 -2.73
CA LEU A 733 -25.77 4.68 -3.39
C LEU A 733 -26.16 3.40 -2.70
#